data_AF-A0A959K0M6-F1
#
_entry.id   AF-A0A959K0M6-F1
#
_cell.length_a   1.000
_cell.length_b   1.000
_cell.length_c   1.000
_cell.angle_alpha   90.00
_cell.angle_beta   90.00
_cell.angle_gamma   90.00
#
_symmetry.space_group_name_H-M   'P 1'
#
loop_
_entity.id
_entity.type
_entity.pdbx_description
1 polymer ?
#
loop_
_entity_poly.entity_id
_entity_poly.type
_entity_poly.pdbx_seq_one_letter_code
_entity_poly.pdbx_strand_id
1 'polypeptide(L)'
;MQQSYFSHQVDLNIEIDLSTGFPLYTEQQKILELVMNYSPLPYSISEYGCSKKCSIIIKKLVDLGIPFYAVKRGMIMERNLSPEMIREKNFRKRSHALTIENILYHNVQLENPVQQKLLEEGGIRFDKRKGTMYTGSYRVSNHKTVQFVQARSHIFPIVSFWDNRHNRVRELVIDPTLDREEFFLISQLRNYLHSSEAFIFTAQLFGHFKLIEEYLTASQYKDYQLLDISQPPEELSQEDFAYVVRSMSHAEKGTIGDPSFWTYDNNLPPADAMVYHQQKELTGVGDTIEEWLLELKKARIKKYDERVVQLVSKINEFAQEKNLSHYIAGDARYAEIELKPLKKLVDIVSTSIALSELKDRLKMGNNLYEDMNQKRGLNLLHGLSFRLRERIETLARISKNDEGAIDAQALNERYIAACRETIKQMNDAGLSVFIDQVGNIHGLLIDRDICDQLCEDPKKIKSLTSRSICHGSHIDTVIDAGKYDGRLGVLSGIEVADIMTDLERFYNLDTVYPRVNHPLMVSVFVGEEMTFTGQGVSMPGSAAVAGHSEVEDIYLMQNQGGETYRERLEVLLKELAKCKKRGEIDFVNVLSKKDQLPPESCYDPTYFFTPHSYERHIEQGDFLHLKKVPIVLVYSIMGIHQEDFIFSGKKAEEAALQFNVRLRDLILEKDEYEQVRLTGGIFDSLTEPAEYKPEVLEIGMRWTLEGERDHAGATRNENRRDAGVAAGRLINFVKKLIEDYNSEHTSSILLSQGGVEFWPGLNRNVIPGSSSLTIGLHGIRDEQEAFYFQQQIRAYIAGKLSLPVSSGGEGIKSCSVQEVHYLNKSEKVKFAIDLRSANIDTNKAFLQDLEMILDDICHSCKVEVERKIEQRLNPYSLDKTGQVLQIERSYGGSHNPNETQLTRDVLRGLLLQLSISLDYVSLASVDHFNLFSFVDEKLPAVWKKKCPVFISGALHDTCNISKAAARLLDVAQPS
;
A
#
# COMPACT_ATOMS: atom_id res chain seq x y z
N MET A 1 23.96 14.75 -9.33
CA MET A 1 22.84 14.31 -10.19
C MET A 1 22.62 12.83 -9.94
N GLN A 2 21.38 12.49 -9.57
CA GLN A 2 20.80 11.14 -9.33
C GLN A 2 21.40 10.29 -8.18
N GLN A 3 21.13 10.74 -6.95
CA GLN A 3 20.92 9.90 -5.75
C GLN A 3 19.76 10.54 -4.98
N SER A 4 18.52 10.03 -5.10
CA SER A 4 17.42 10.31 -4.15
C SER A 4 16.14 9.49 -4.41
N TYR A 5 16.26 8.18 -4.63
CA TYR A 5 15.16 7.26 -4.37
C TYR A 5 15.68 6.28 -3.32
N PHE A 6 14.94 6.10 -2.22
CA PHE A 6 15.30 5.31 -1.01
C PHE A 6 16.19 6.01 0.02
N SER A 7 15.66 7.01 0.72
CA SER A 7 16.24 7.38 2.02
C SER A 7 15.22 7.95 3.00
N HIS A 8 14.15 7.22 3.32
CA HIS A 8 13.42 7.32 4.59
C HIS A 8 12.86 5.94 4.96
N GLN A 9 13.75 5.07 5.46
CA GLN A 9 13.40 3.83 6.17
C GLN A 9 13.67 4.07 7.66
N VAL A 10 12.63 4.28 8.48
CA VAL A 10 12.68 4.21 9.95
C VAL A 10 11.26 3.82 10.39
N ASP A 11 10.94 2.81 11.21
CA ASP A 11 11.67 2.12 12.28
C ASP A 11 11.23 0.63 12.38
N LEU A 12 12.00 -0.27 11.77
CA LEU A 12 11.96 -1.73 11.96
C LEU A 12 13.39 -2.22 12.24
N ASN A 13 14.15 -1.46 13.04
CA ASN A 13 15.60 -1.60 13.23
C ASN A 13 16.01 -3.04 13.55
N ILE A 14 16.40 -3.82 12.52
CA ILE A 14 17.25 -4.99 12.70
C ILE A 14 18.59 -4.42 13.12
N GLU A 15 19.03 -4.75 14.33
CA GLU A 15 20.34 -4.30 14.78
C GLU A 15 21.42 -4.91 13.88
N ILE A 16 22.31 -4.07 13.36
CA ILE A 16 23.43 -4.44 12.51
C ILE A 16 24.76 -4.09 13.17
N ASP A 17 25.81 -4.81 12.80
CA ASP A 17 27.18 -4.40 13.06
C ASP A 17 27.54 -3.23 12.13
N LEU A 18 27.65 -2.01 12.68
CA LEU A 18 27.86 -0.78 11.91
C LEU A 18 29.11 -0.79 11.01
N SER A 19 30.10 -1.63 11.31
CA SER A 19 31.32 -1.78 10.49
C SER A 19 31.06 -2.55 9.21
N THR A 20 30.36 -3.68 9.31
CA THR A 20 30.21 -4.64 8.21
C THR A 20 28.85 -4.53 7.54
N GLY A 21 27.86 -3.98 8.23
CA GLY A 21 26.45 -4.01 7.84
C GLY A 21 25.76 -5.34 8.10
N PHE A 22 26.45 -6.36 8.64
CA PHE A 22 25.83 -7.65 8.92
C PHE A 22 24.80 -7.56 10.06
N PRO A 23 23.65 -8.25 9.97
CA PRO A 23 22.72 -8.34 11.08
C PRO A 23 23.37 -9.00 12.30
N LEU A 24 23.03 -8.54 13.49
CA LEU A 24 23.50 -9.16 14.73
C LEU A 24 22.85 -10.54 14.91
N TYR A 25 23.63 -11.51 15.39
CA TYR A 25 23.15 -12.89 15.63
C TYR A 25 21.92 -12.95 16.56
N THR A 26 21.77 -11.99 17.47
CA THR A 26 20.61 -11.88 18.37
C THR A 26 19.30 -11.55 17.65
N GLU A 27 19.36 -10.99 16.44
CA GLU A 27 18.18 -10.60 15.66
C GLU A 27 17.59 -11.74 14.82
N GLN A 28 18.19 -12.94 14.83
CA GLN A 28 17.79 -14.07 13.98
C GLN A 28 16.28 -14.39 14.07
N GLN A 29 15.71 -14.39 15.28
CA GLN A 29 14.31 -14.75 15.48
C GLN A 29 13.38 -13.68 14.89
N LYS A 30 13.75 -12.41 15.05
CA LYS A 30 12.99 -11.27 14.54
C LYS A 30 12.99 -11.26 13.01
N ILE A 31 14.14 -11.50 12.39
CA ILE A 31 14.26 -11.63 10.94
C ILE A 31 13.41 -12.78 10.43
N LEU A 32 13.46 -13.94 11.08
CA LEU A 32 12.65 -15.08 10.69
C LEU A 32 11.16 -14.79 10.80
N GLU A 33 10.70 -14.22 11.90
CA GLU A 33 9.30 -13.83 12.07
C GLU A 33 8.85 -12.87 10.96
N LEU A 34 9.70 -11.92 10.56
CA LEU A 34 9.42 -11.01 9.46
C LEU A 34 9.30 -11.77 8.13
N VAL A 35 10.24 -12.65 7.79
CA VAL A 35 10.19 -13.44 6.55
C VAL A 35 8.96 -14.37 6.51
N MET A 36 8.64 -15.04 7.62
CA MET A 36 7.50 -15.97 7.71
C MET A 36 6.14 -15.28 7.57
N ASN A 37 5.97 -14.07 8.09
CA ASN A 37 4.68 -13.36 8.01
C ASN A 37 4.30 -12.94 6.58
N TYR A 38 5.25 -12.89 5.66
CA TYR A 38 5.06 -12.45 4.27
C TYR A 38 4.97 -13.57 3.26
N SER A 39 5.06 -14.83 3.68
CA SER A 39 5.00 -15.94 2.75
C SER A 39 3.68 -16.69 2.88
N PRO A 40 2.67 -16.34 2.07
CA PRO A 40 1.45 -17.12 1.96
C PRO A 40 1.71 -18.38 1.14
N LEU A 41 2.56 -19.29 1.61
CA LEU A 41 2.86 -20.57 0.97
C LEU A 41 3.41 -21.58 2.00
N PRO A 42 2.68 -22.59 2.52
CA PRO A 42 3.32 -23.80 3.02
C PRO A 42 4.21 -24.35 1.91
N TYR A 43 5.47 -24.47 2.29
CA TYR A 43 6.59 -24.14 1.45
C TYR A 43 7.15 -25.35 0.69
N SER A 44 6.47 -26.49 0.61
CA SER A 44 6.96 -27.68 -0.07
C SER A 44 5.83 -28.45 -0.71
N ILE A 45 5.59 -28.23 -2.01
CA ILE A 45 4.52 -28.99 -2.68
C ILE A 45 4.62 -29.09 -4.22
N SER A 46 5.74 -28.69 -4.82
CA SER A 46 5.99 -28.95 -6.24
C SER A 46 7.41 -29.44 -6.43
N GLU A 47 7.60 -30.35 -7.38
CA GLU A 47 8.92 -30.83 -7.85
C GLU A 47 9.81 -29.69 -8.41
N TYR A 48 9.27 -28.47 -8.50
CA TYR A 48 9.88 -27.25 -9.03
C TYR A 48 9.67 -26.05 -8.10
N GLY A 49 10.61 -25.10 -8.12
CA GLY A 49 10.40 -23.75 -7.59
C GLY A 49 11.11 -23.41 -6.28
N CYS A 50 12.03 -24.25 -5.78
CA CYS A 50 12.90 -23.89 -4.66
C CYS A 50 13.77 -22.65 -4.98
N SER A 51 14.29 -22.53 -6.20
CA SER A 51 14.99 -21.32 -6.68
C SER A 51 14.10 -20.08 -6.64
N LYS A 52 12.91 -20.14 -7.26
CA LYS A 52 11.91 -19.08 -7.28
C LYS A 52 11.59 -18.57 -5.86
N LYS A 53 11.41 -19.50 -4.90
CA LYS A 53 11.20 -19.17 -3.49
C LYS A 53 12.42 -18.50 -2.85
N CYS A 54 13.60 -19.03 -3.12
CA CYS A 54 14.85 -18.46 -2.64
C CYS A 54 14.98 -16.99 -3.11
N SER A 55 14.64 -16.69 -4.37
CA SER A 55 14.65 -15.34 -4.92
C SER A 55 13.67 -14.39 -4.22
N ILE A 56 12.45 -14.85 -3.91
CA ILE A 56 11.48 -14.07 -3.11
C ILE A 56 12.01 -13.79 -1.69
N ILE A 57 12.57 -14.80 -1.02
CA ILE A 57 13.13 -14.64 0.33
C ILE A 57 14.33 -13.70 0.32
N ILE A 58 15.24 -13.82 -0.65
CA ILE A 58 16.41 -12.92 -0.80
C ILE A 58 15.96 -11.49 -0.98
N LYS A 59 15.02 -11.23 -1.90
CA LYS A 59 14.45 -9.89 -2.09
C LYS A 59 13.87 -9.36 -0.79
N LYS A 60 13.20 -10.22 -0.03
CA LYS A 60 12.62 -9.80 1.26
C LYS A 60 13.66 -9.46 2.31
N LEU A 61 14.73 -10.23 2.41
CA LEU A 61 15.86 -9.92 3.30
C LEU A 61 16.48 -8.56 2.93
N VAL A 62 16.65 -8.29 1.63
CA VAL A 62 17.15 -7.01 1.12
C VAL A 62 16.20 -5.86 1.44
N ASP A 63 14.89 -6.03 1.25
CA ASP A 63 13.88 -5.02 1.62
C ASP A 63 13.89 -4.69 3.12
N LEU A 64 14.24 -5.67 3.96
CA LEU A 64 14.39 -5.48 5.41
C LEU A 64 15.67 -4.70 5.79
N GLY A 65 16.46 -4.28 4.80
CA GLY A 65 17.72 -3.56 5.02
C GLY A 65 18.92 -4.46 5.27
N ILE A 66 18.79 -5.78 5.10
CA ILE A 66 19.93 -6.70 5.16
C ILE A 66 20.73 -6.51 3.86
N PRO A 67 22.03 -6.16 3.93
CA PRO A 67 22.79 -5.93 2.73
C PRO A 67 22.87 -7.21 1.88
N PHE A 68 22.76 -7.08 0.56
CA PHE A 68 22.76 -8.22 -0.36
C PHE A 68 24.01 -9.10 -0.22
N TYR A 69 25.15 -8.50 0.17
CA TYR A 69 26.42 -9.21 0.40
C TYR A 69 26.46 -9.99 1.72
N ALA A 70 25.50 -9.78 2.63
CA ALA A 70 25.28 -10.65 3.78
C ALA A 70 24.47 -11.90 3.41
N VAL A 71 23.85 -11.91 2.23
CA VAL A 71 22.99 -13.00 1.75
C VAL A 71 23.75 -13.84 0.74
N LYS A 72 23.66 -15.15 0.89
CA LYS A 72 24.22 -16.16 0.01
C LYS A 72 23.11 -17.09 -0.46
N ARG A 73 23.41 -17.88 -1.48
CA ARG A 73 22.59 -19.04 -1.86
C ARG A 73 23.35 -20.31 -1.58
N GLY A 74 22.60 -21.33 -1.20
CA GLY A 74 23.06 -22.69 -1.12
C GLY A 74 22.25 -23.59 -2.05
N MET A 75 22.89 -24.63 -2.54
CA MET A 75 22.27 -25.70 -3.30
C MET A 75 22.69 -27.03 -2.70
N ILE A 76 21.73 -27.87 -2.35
CA ILE A 76 21.98 -29.26 -1.93
C ILE A 76 21.53 -30.19 -3.04
N MET A 77 22.34 -31.19 -3.39
CA MET A 77 22.13 -32.05 -4.55
C MET A 77 22.42 -33.51 -4.24
N GLU A 78 21.69 -34.43 -4.86
CA GLU A 78 21.89 -35.87 -4.65
C GLU A 78 23.31 -36.35 -5.00
N ARG A 79 23.79 -37.35 -4.27
CA ARG A 79 25.16 -37.90 -4.41
C ARG A 79 25.44 -38.51 -5.78
N ASN A 80 24.47 -39.17 -6.40
CA ASN A 80 24.63 -39.95 -7.63
C ASN A 80 23.66 -39.45 -8.70
N LEU A 81 24.23 -38.87 -9.76
CA LEU A 81 23.54 -38.26 -10.89
C LEU A 81 23.89 -38.97 -12.20
N SER A 82 24.22 -40.26 -12.14
CA SER A 82 24.42 -41.07 -13.34
C SER A 82 23.15 -41.07 -14.22
N PRO A 83 23.27 -41.27 -15.54
CA PRO A 83 22.12 -41.32 -16.44
C PRO A 83 21.07 -42.35 -16.03
N GLU A 84 21.49 -43.46 -15.43
CA GLU A 84 20.60 -44.48 -14.89
C GLU A 84 19.78 -43.95 -13.71
N MET A 85 20.44 -43.31 -12.73
CA MET A 85 19.77 -42.74 -11.55
C MET A 85 18.89 -41.54 -11.88
N ILE A 86 19.28 -40.72 -12.86
CA ILE A 86 18.43 -39.62 -13.37
C ILE A 86 17.11 -40.18 -13.91
N ARG A 87 17.11 -41.31 -14.63
CA ARG A 87 15.90 -41.95 -15.16
C ARG A 87 15.04 -42.64 -14.09
N GLU A 88 15.61 -43.04 -12.95
CA GLU A 88 14.89 -43.72 -11.87
C GLU A 88 14.01 -42.74 -11.07
N LYS A 89 12.69 -42.91 -11.14
CA LYS A 89 11.71 -42.02 -10.49
C LYS A 89 11.36 -42.45 -9.06
N ASN A 90 11.68 -43.68 -8.67
CA ASN A 90 11.42 -44.20 -7.34
C ASN A 90 12.57 -43.84 -6.39
N PHE A 91 12.34 -42.90 -5.46
CA PHE A 91 13.36 -42.53 -4.46
C PHE A 91 13.86 -43.70 -3.61
N ARG A 92 13.06 -44.75 -3.38
CA ARG A 92 13.50 -45.89 -2.56
C ARG A 92 14.62 -46.70 -3.22
N LYS A 93 14.79 -46.56 -4.53
CA LYS A 93 15.87 -47.19 -5.29
C LYS A 93 17.10 -46.28 -5.43
N ARG A 94 17.04 -45.05 -4.93
CA ARG A 94 18.10 -44.05 -4.99
C ARG A 94 18.60 -43.82 -3.57
N SER A 95 19.76 -44.38 -3.24
CA SER A 95 20.29 -44.46 -1.86
C SER A 95 20.44 -43.12 -1.13
N HIS A 96 20.50 -42.01 -1.87
CA HIS A 96 20.67 -40.65 -1.34
C HIS A 96 19.65 -39.67 -1.92
N ALA A 97 18.43 -40.15 -2.21
CA ALA A 97 17.36 -39.28 -2.70
C ALA A 97 17.05 -38.15 -1.72
N LEU A 98 16.86 -36.93 -2.24
CA LEU A 98 16.33 -35.83 -1.43
C LEU A 98 14.84 -36.06 -1.21
N THR A 99 14.44 -36.10 0.06
CA THR A 99 13.04 -36.24 0.47
C THR A 99 12.72 -35.37 1.66
N ILE A 100 11.46 -34.97 1.81
CA ILE A 100 11.01 -34.07 2.86
C ILE A 100 9.63 -34.46 3.36
N GLU A 101 9.33 -34.20 4.63
CA GLU A 101 7.97 -34.30 5.15
C GLU A 101 7.07 -33.25 4.51
N ASN A 102 5.87 -33.67 4.09
CA ASN A 102 4.92 -32.80 3.42
C ASN A 102 4.03 -32.09 4.43
N ILE A 103 4.25 -30.79 4.59
CA ILE A 103 3.47 -29.92 5.49
C ILE A 103 1.98 -29.92 5.13
N LEU A 104 1.66 -30.06 3.83
CA LEU A 104 0.27 -30.12 3.39
C LEU A 104 -0.43 -31.44 3.68
N TYR A 105 0.30 -32.51 4.02
CA TYR A 105 -0.31 -33.83 4.19
C TYR A 105 -1.42 -33.85 5.25
N HIS A 106 -1.25 -33.08 6.32
CA HIS A 106 -2.25 -32.97 7.39
C HIS A 106 -3.31 -31.90 7.13
N ASN A 107 -2.99 -30.91 6.30
CA ASN A 107 -3.82 -29.73 6.03
C ASN A 107 -4.76 -29.95 4.82
N VAL A 108 -4.35 -30.78 3.87
CA VAL A 108 -5.14 -31.15 2.69
C VAL A 108 -5.89 -32.45 2.99
N GLN A 109 -7.13 -32.28 3.41
CA GLN A 109 -8.08 -33.35 3.64
C GLN A 109 -8.96 -33.50 2.40
N LEU A 110 -8.48 -34.23 1.38
CA LEU A 110 -9.24 -34.48 0.14
C LEU A 110 -10.56 -35.22 0.35
N GLU A 111 -10.85 -35.71 1.56
CA GLU A 111 -12.15 -36.27 1.96
C GLU A 111 -13.12 -35.21 2.50
N ASN A 112 -12.63 -34.04 2.90
CA ASN A 112 -13.44 -32.94 3.42
C ASN A 112 -14.24 -32.29 2.26
N PRO A 113 -15.59 -32.32 2.28
CA PRO A 113 -16.43 -31.79 1.20
C PRO A 113 -16.25 -30.27 0.99
N VAL A 114 -16.05 -29.52 2.07
CA VAL A 114 -15.87 -28.05 2.02
C VAL A 114 -14.60 -27.72 1.28
N GLN A 115 -13.50 -28.36 1.67
CA GLN A 115 -12.22 -28.15 1.03
C GLN A 115 -12.24 -28.60 -0.43
N GLN A 116 -12.89 -29.73 -0.76
CA GLN A 116 -13.05 -30.17 -2.16
C GLN A 116 -13.74 -29.09 -3.01
N LYS A 117 -14.86 -28.55 -2.52
CA LYS A 117 -15.65 -27.59 -3.27
C LYS A 117 -14.92 -26.25 -3.45
N LEU A 118 -14.25 -25.76 -2.40
CA LEU A 118 -13.38 -24.58 -2.51
C LEU A 118 -12.21 -24.78 -3.48
N LEU A 119 -11.62 -25.99 -3.52
CA LEU A 119 -10.58 -26.35 -4.48
C LEU A 119 -11.14 -26.35 -5.92
N GLU A 120 -12.32 -26.93 -6.14
CA GLU A 120 -12.98 -26.96 -7.45
C GLU A 120 -13.30 -25.55 -7.96
N GLU A 121 -13.88 -24.69 -7.11
CA GLU A 121 -14.18 -23.29 -7.41
C GLU A 121 -12.91 -22.47 -7.63
N GLY A 122 -11.84 -22.81 -6.91
CA GLY A 122 -10.50 -22.32 -7.15
C GLY A 122 -9.88 -22.76 -8.48
N GLY A 123 -10.53 -23.64 -9.25
CA GLY A 123 -10.00 -24.21 -10.49
C GLY A 123 -8.88 -25.24 -10.26
N ILE A 124 -8.78 -25.78 -9.05
CA ILE A 124 -7.81 -26.81 -8.69
C ILE A 124 -8.40 -28.18 -9.03
N ARG A 125 -7.73 -28.93 -9.90
CA ARG A 125 -8.14 -30.31 -10.22
C ARG A 125 -7.47 -31.28 -9.27
N PHE A 126 -8.14 -32.36 -8.87
CA PHE A 126 -7.52 -33.38 -8.02
C PHE A 126 -7.91 -34.80 -8.41
N ASP A 127 -6.97 -35.74 -8.20
CA ASP A 127 -7.14 -37.19 -8.34
C ASP A 127 -7.05 -37.81 -6.94
N LYS A 128 -8.21 -38.13 -6.37
CA LYS A 128 -8.31 -38.71 -5.02
C LYS A 128 -7.57 -40.05 -4.90
N ARG A 129 -7.59 -40.87 -5.95
CA ARG A 129 -6.95 -42.20 -5.92
C ARG A 129 -5.44 -42.09 -5.87
N LYS A 130 -4.87 -41.08 -6.54
CA LYS A 130 -3.44 -40.81 -6.54
C LYS A 130 -3.01 -39.84 -5.46
N GLY A 131 -3.94 -39.26 -4.70
CA GLY A 131 -3.65 -38.20 -3.73
C GLY A 131 -2.89 -37.04 -4.38
N THR A 132 -3.30 -36.60 -5.57
CA THR A 132 -2.58 -35.58 -6.35
C THR A 132 -3.50 -34.45 -6.74
N MET A 133 -3.05 -33.21 -6.64
CA MET A 133 -3.73 -32.00 -7.11
C MET A 133 -2.95 -31.35 -8.25
N TYR A 134 -3.64 -30.56 -9.06
CA TYR A 134 -3.10 -29.87 -10.23
C TYR A 134 -3.54 -28.40 -10.19
N THR A 135 -2.56 -27.50 -10.23
CA THR A 135 -2.77 -26.05 -10.26
C THR A 135 -1.81 -25.39 -11.23
N GLY A 136 -2.34 -24.73 -12.26
CA GLY A 136 -1.53 -24.27 -13.39
C GLY A 136 -0.74 -25.42 -14.02
N SER A 137 0.58 -25.26 -14.15
CA SER A 137 1.51 -26.29 -14.63
C SER A 137 2.01 -27.23 -13.51
N TYR A 138 1.64 -26.98 -12.26
CA TYR A 138 2.17 -27.72 -11.12
C TYR A 138 1.34 -28.95 -10.80
N ARG A 139 2.05 -30.06 -10.55
CA ARG A 139 1.53 -31.27 -9.93
C ARG A 139 1.92 -31.29 -8.46
N VAL A 140 0.93 -31.42 -7.60
CA VAL A 140 1.04 -31.28 -6.16
C VAL A 140 0.63 -32.58 -5.48
N SER A 141 1.58 -33.32 -4.93
CA SER A 141 1.32 -34.61 -4.30
C SER A 141 0.94 -34.43 -2.82
N ASN A 142 -0.16 -35.04 -2.41
CA ASN A 142 -0.63 -35.11 -1.02
C ASN A 142 -0.20 -36.43 -0.35
N HIS A 143 1.10 -36.69 -0.36
CA HIS A 143 1.71 -37.83 0.35
C HIS A 143 2.51 -37.33 1.54
N LYS A 144 2.61 -38.13 2.61
CA LYS A 144 3.36 -37.77 3.82
C LYS A 144 4.81 -37.35 3.54
N THR A 145 5.42 -37.91 2.50
CA THR A 145 6.78 -37.58 2.08
C THR A 145 6.77 -37.13 0.61
N VAL A 146 7.39 -35.99 0.33
CA VAL A 146 7.61 -35.45 -1.01
C VAL A 146 9.06 -35.72 -1.43
N GLN A 147 9.27 -36.02 -2.71
CA GLN A 147 10.58 -36.31 -3.30
C GLN A 147 10.91 -35.30 -4.40
N PHE A 148 12.17 -34.87 -4.49
CA PHE A 148 12.67 -33.94 -5.51
C PHE A 148 13.05 -34.68 -6.80
N VAL A 149 12.08 -35.34 -7.45
CA VAL A 149 12.35 -36.26 -8.57
C VAL A 149 12.97 -35.57 -9.78
N GLN A 150 12.47 -34.40 -10.16
CA GLN A 150 12.92 -33.73 -11.38
C GLN A 150 14.09 -32.80 -11.12
N ALA A 151 14.08 -32.06 -10.00
CA ALA A 151 15.17 -31.15 -9.64
C ALA A 151 16.45 -31.88 -9.18
N ARG A 152 16.34 -33.02 -8.49
CA ARG A 152 17.49 -33.71 -7.83
C ARG A 152 18.32 -32.80 -6.90
N SER A 153 17.83 -31.60 -6.64
CA SER A 153 18.47 -30.53 -5.90
C SER A 153 17.43 -29.67 -5.18
N HIS A 154 17.89 -28.90 -4.21
CA HIS A 154 17.11 -27.90 -3.50
C HIS A 154 17.96 -26.66 -3.25
N ILE A 155 17.38 -25.47 -3.47
CA ILE A 155 18.06 -24.18 -3.36
C ILE A 155 17.45 -23.39 -2.20
N PHE A 156 18.32 -22.76 -1.40
CA PHE A 156 17.95 -22.08 -0.17
C PHE A 156 18.86 -20.86 0.09
N PRO A 157 18.35 -19.83 0.79
CA PRO A 157 19.15 -18.69 1.18
C PRO A 157 19.95 -18.96 2.47
N ILE A 158 21.12 -18.34 2.54
CA ILE A 158 22.02 -18.35 3.69
C ILE A 158 22.25 -16.89 4.10
N VAL A 159 22.20 -16.59 5.39
CA VAL A 159 22.41 -15.24 5.93
C VAL A 159 23.64 -15.24 6.83
N SER A 160 24.52 -14.26 6.60
CA SER A 160 25.70 -13.99 7.42
C SER A 160 25.33 -13.07 8.58
N PHE A 161 25.51 -13.58 9.79
CA PHE A 161 25.29 -12.84 11.04
C PHE A 161 26.60 -12.50 11.72
N TRP A 162 26.67 -11.34 12.36
CA TRP A 162 27.76 -11.00 13.25
C TRP A 162 27.48 -11.47 14.69
N ASP A 163 28.29 -12.40 15.20
CA ASP A 163 28.20 -12.90 16.57
C ASP A 163 29.16 -12.13 17.48
N ASN A 164 28.64 -11.07 18.10
CA ASN A 164 29.39 -10.22 19.04
C ASN A 164 30.04 -10.99 20.19
N ARG A 165 29.43 -12.09 20.66
CA ARG A 165 29.94 -12.85 21.81
C ARG A 165 31.20 -13.63 21.48
N HIS A 166 31.28 -14.13 20.24
CA HIS A 166 32.39 -14.98 19.78
C HIS A 166 33.30 -14.27 18.76
N ASN A 167 33.02 -13.01 18.43
CA ASN A 167 33.77 -12.17 17.50
C ASN A 167 34.01 -12.87 16.15
N ARG A 168 32.93 -13.42 15.55
CA ARG A 168 32.99 -14.15 14.30
C ARG A 168 31.69 -13.98 13.50
N VAL A 169 31.76 -14.26 12.20
CA VAL A 169 30.56 -14.42 11.37
C VAL A 169 29.99 -15.82 11.55
N ARG A 170 28.67 -15.92 11.63
CA ARG A 170 27.91 -17.17 11.55
C ARG A 170 27.04 -17.16 10.31
N GLU A 171 27.19 -18.16 9.47
CA GLU A 171 26.33 -18.37 8.30
C GLU A 171 25.23 -19.35 8.67
N LEU A 172 23.97 -18.92 8.56
CA LEU A 172 22.81 -19.70 8.91
C LEU A 172 21.86 -19.80 7.73
N VAL A 173 21.23 -20.95 7.58
CA VAL A 173 20.18 -21.19 6.58
C VAL A 173 18.86 -20.64 7.09
N ILE A 174 18.13 -19.96 6.22
CA ILE A 174 16.71 -19.68 6.40
C ILE A 174 15.94 -20.40 5.31
N ASP A 175 15.24 -21.45 5.69
CA ASP A 175 14.47 -22.23 4.74
C ASP A 175 13.13 -22.70 5.33
N PRO A 176 12.10 -21.86 5.21
CA PRO A 176 10.75 -22.22 5.64
C PRO A 176 10.17 -23.45 4.93
N THR A 177 10.76 -23.87 3.80
CA THR A 177 10.36 -25.10 3.08
C THR A 177 10.55 -26.36 3.90
N LEU A 178 11.44 -26.31 4.89
CA LEU A 178 11.76 -27.42 5.78
C LEU A 178 10.93 -27.45 7.07
N ASP A 179 9.87 -26.64 7.15
CA ASP A 179 8.99 -26.49 8.32
C ASP A 179 9.79 -26.12 9.59
N ARG A 180 10.60 -25.06 9.48
CA ARG A 180 11.48 -24.62 10.57
C ARG A 180 11.10 -23.25 11.06
N GLU A 181 10.91 -23.16 12.37
CA GLU A 181 10.69 -21.91 13.11
C GLU A 181 12.00 -21.31 13.65
N GLU A 182 13.15 -21.73 13.10
CA GLU A 182 14.46 -21.20 13.44
C GLU A 182 15.41 -21.18 12.24
N PHE A 183 16.42 -20.30 12.32
CA PHE A 183 17.63 -20.41 11.51
C PHE A 183 18.44 -21.62 11.97
N PHE A 184 19.10 -22.30 11.04
CA PHE A 184 19.85 -23.52 11.35
C PHE A 184 21.18 -23.59 10.60
N LEU A 185 22.09 -24.47 11.03
CA LEU A 185 23.39 -24.65 10.41
C LEU A 185 23.26 -25.40 9.08
N ILE A 186 24.08 -25.01 8.10
CA ILE A 186 24.14 -25.65 6.78
C ILE A 186 24.33 -27.18 6.90
N SER A 187 25.13 -27.64 7.87
CA SER A 187 25.38 -29.07 8.10
C SER A 187 24.13 -29.88 8.48
N GLN A 188 23.06 -29.24 8.98
CA GLN A 188 21.82 -29.91 9.36
C GLN A 188 20.92 -30.25 8.16
N LEU A 189 21.15 -29.64 6.99
CA LEU A 189 20.33 -29.83 5.78
C LEU A 189 20.20 -31.28 5.35
N ARG A 190 21.29 -32.04 5.40
CA ARG A 190 21.31 -33.47 5.03
C ARG A 190 20.34 -34.29 5.87
N ASN A 191 20.20 -33.95 7.15
CA ASN A 191 19.26 -34.62 8.04
C ASN A 191 17.83 -34.25 7.72
N TYR A 192 17.56 -32.97 7.48
CA TYR A 192 16.21 -32.48 7.15
C TYR A 192 15.71 -32.97 5.79
N LEU A 193 16.62 -33.21 4.84
CA LEU A 193 16.30 -33.74 3.51
C LEU A 193 16.54 -35.25 3.38
N HIS A 194 16.77 -35.93 4.50
CA HIS A 194 17.01 -37.38 4.61
C HIS A 194 18.05 -37.93 3.62
N SER A 195 19.11 -37.16 3.34
CA SER A 195 20.16 -37.52 2.40
C SER A 195 21.54 -37.23 2.99
N SER A 196 22.10 -38.23 3.66
CA SER A 196 23.34 -38.13 4.42
C SER A 196 24.60 -37.87 3.58
N GLU A 197 24.56 -38.19 2.28
CA GLU A 197 25.69 -38.04 1.36
C GLU A 197 25.41 -37.02 0.25
N ALA A 198 24.39 -36.18 0.40
CA ALA A 198 24.14 -35.10 -0.57
C ALA A 198 25.32 -34.11 -0.62
N PHE A 199 25.61 -33.58 -1.80
CA PHE A 199 26.56 -32.48 -1.97
C PHE A 199 25.91 -31.17 -1.58
N ILE A 200 26.67 -30.28 -0.93
CA ILE A 200 26.23 -28.93 -0.59
C ILE A 200 27.18 -27.95 -1.27
N PHE A 201 26.60 -27.01 -2.01
CA PHE A 201 27.29 -25.94 -2.70
C PHE A 201 26.80 -24.60 -2.18
N THR A 202 27.64 -23.57 -2.22
CA THR A 202 27.27 -22.21 -1.86
C THR A 202 27.77 -21.21 -2.89
N ALA A 203 27.05 -20.11 -3.07
CA ALA A 203 27.41 -19.01 -3.95
C ALA A 203 27.10 -17.66 -3.29
N GLN A 204 27.99 -16.69 -3.47
CA GLN A 204 27.69 -15.30 -3.14
C GLN A 204 26.75 -14.73 -4.21
N LEU A 205 25.45 -14.63 -3.93
CA LEU A 205 24.37 -14.29 -4.88
C LEU A 205 24.76 -14.59 -6.34
N PHE A 206 24.88 -13.60 -7.22
CA PHE A 206 25.21 -13.71 -8.65
C PHE A 206 26.55 -14.41 -8.97
N GLY A 207 27.25 -15.01 -8.01
CA GLY A 207 28.45 -15.81 -8.21
C GLY A 207 28.17 -17.24 -8.67
N HIS A 208 29.24 -17.98 -8.92
CA HIS A 208 29.18 -19.40 -9.21
C HIS A 208 29.01 -20.22 -7.92
N PHE A 209 28.25 -21.31 -7.99
CA PHE A 209 28.19 -22.28 -6.90
C PHE A 209 29.54 -22.98 -6.75
N LYS A 210 30.07 -22.98 -5.54
CA LYS A 210 31.32 -23.63 -5.17
C LYS A 210 31.07 -24.72 -4.14
N LEU A 211 31.93 -25.73 -4.17
CA LEU A 211 32.03 -26.74 -3.13
C LEU A 211 33.00 -26.21 -2.07
N ILE A 212 32.65 -26.35 -0.80
CA ILE A 212 33.50 -25.91 0.31
C ILE A 212 34.00 -27.16 1.04
N GLU A 213 35.31 -27.27 1.27
CA GLU A 213 35.93 -28.42 1.95
C GLU A 213 35.23 -28.77 3.27
N GLU A 214 34.90 -27.75 4.07
CA GLU A 214 34.22 -27.89 5.37
C GLU A 214 32.85 -28.58 5.30
N TYR A 215 32.20 -28.57 4.13
CA TYR A 215 30.88 -29.19 3.94
C TYR A 215 30.93 -30.60 3.38
N LEU A 216 32.12 -31.12 3.03
CA LEU A 216 32.28 -32.49 2.54
C LEU A 216 32.04 -33.52 3.64
N THR A 217 31.34 -34.61 3.30
CA THR A 217 31.33 -35.80 4.16
C THR A 217 32.70 -36.47 4.14
N ALA A 218 33.00 -37.30 5.14
CA ALA A 218 34.26 -38.06 5.15
C ALA A 218 34.43 -38.93 3.88
N SER A 219 33.33 -39.46 3.34
CA SER A 219 33.36 -40.22 2.07
C SER A 219 33.65 -39.30 0.89
N GLN A 220 32.96 -38.17 0.78
CA GLN A 220 33.17 -37.23 -0.32
C GLN A 220 34.58 -36.63 -0.28
N TYR A 221 35.12 -36.33 0.90
CA TYR A 221 36.49 -35.85 1.05
C TYR A 221 37.51 -36.88 0.56
N LYS A 222 37.29 -38.16 0.89
CA LYS A 222 38.12 -39.25 0.36
C LYS A 222 38.02 -39.36 -1.16
N ASP A 223 36.82 -39.25 -1.72
CA ASP A 223 36.62 -39.27 -3.18
C ASP A 223 37.33 -38.08 -3.85
N TYR A 224 37.33 -36.91 -3.22
CA TYR A 224 38.07 -35.73 -3.68
C TYR A 224 39.58 -35.97 -3.70
N GLN A 225 40.14 -36.52 -2.62
CA GLN A 225 41.57 -36.85 -2.53
C GLN A 225 42.02 -37.86 -3.60
N LEU A 226 41.13 -38.75 -4.04
CA LEU A 226 41.44 -39.72 -5.10
C LEU A 226 41.56 -39.10 -6.50
N LEU A 227 41.11 -37.85 -6.68
CA LEU A 227 41.23 -37.12 -7.95
C LEU A 227 42.61 -36.47 -8.15
N ASP A 228 43.50 -36.55 -7.16
CA ASP A 228 44.88 -36.00 -7.19
C ASP A 228 44.95 -34.49 -7.48
N ILE A 229 44.03 -33.73 -6.88
CA ILE A 229 43.95 -32.26 -7.01
C ILE A 229 44.58 -31.63 -5.77
N SER A 230 45.53 -30.71 -5.99
CA SER A 230 46.36 -30.11 -4.92
C SER A 230 45.73 -28.89 -4.25
N GLN A 231 44.74 -28.26 -4.88
CA GLN A 231 44.02 -27.09 -4.37
C GLN A 231 42.79 -27.50 -3.55
N PRO A 232 42.31 -26.69 -2.61
CA PRO A 232 41.00 -26.91 -1.97
C PRO A 232 39.84 -26.69 -2.97
N PRO A 233 38.69 -27.37 -2.81
CA PRO A 233 37.56 -27.29 -3.74
C PRO A 233 37.06 -25.88 -4.06
N GLU A 234 37.10 -24.97 -3.08
CA GLU A 234 36.65 -23.58 -3.21
C GLU A 234 37.58 -22.67 -4.03
N GLU A 235 38.82 -23.09 -4.28
CA GLU A 235 39.82 -22.34 -5.07
C GLU A 235 39.93 -22.83 -6.51
N LEU A 236 39.16 -23.84 -6.90
CA LEU A 236 39.22 -24.44 -8.23
C LEU A 236 38.73 -23.49 -9.32
N SER A 237 39.34 -23.60 -10.50
CA SER A 237 38.80 -22.98 -11.72
C SER A 237 37.43 -23.57 -12.05
N GLN A 238 36.60 -22.85 -12.81
CA GLN A 238 35.28 -23.37 -13.21
C GLN A 238 35.36 -24.69 -13.99
N GLU A 239 36.42 -24.88 -14.79
CA GLU A 239 36.61 -26.11 -15.55
C GLU A 239 36.98 -27.29 -14.64
N ASP A 240 37.92 -27.08 -13.71
CA ASP A 240 38.35 -28.09 -12.75
C ASP A 240 37.24 -28.43 -11.75
N PHE A 241 36.52 -27.41 -11.28
CA PHE A 241 35.33 -27.58 -10.45
C PHE A 241 34.29 -28.46 -11.14
N ALA A 242 33.99 -28.18 -12.43
CA ALA A 242 33.06 -28.98 -13.19
C ALA A 242 33.55 -30.42 -13.40
N TYR A 243 34.87 -30.63 -13.58
CA TYR A 243 35.46 -31.97 -13.63
C TYR A 243 35.31 -32.73 -12.31
N VAL A 244 35.60 -32.08 -11.18
CA VAL A 244 35.46 -32.67 -9.83
C VAL A 244 34.03 -33.09 -9.56
N VAL A 245 33.06 -32.18 -9.75
CA VAL A 245 31.65 -32.46 -9.46
C VAL A 245 31.15 -33.61 -10.32
N ARG A 246 31.46 -33.64 -11.63
CA ARG A 246 31.07 -34.77 -12.51
C ARG A 246 31.72 -36.09 -12.10
N SER A 247 33.00 -36.07 -11.78
CA SER A 247 33.75 -37.28 -11.40
C SER A 247 33.20 -37.88 -10.10
N MET A 248 32.94 -37.03 -9.11
CA MET A 248 32.39 -37.48 -7.84
C MET A 248 30.94 -37.92 -8.00
N SER A 249 30.08 -37.11 -8.64
CA SER A 249 28.63 -37.38 -8.74
C SER A 249 28.21 -38.39 -9.82
N HIS A 250 29.14 -38.80 -10.69
CA HIS A 250 28.89 -39.58 -11.90
C HIS A 250 27.97 -38.89 -12.94
N ALA A 251 27.86 -37.55 -12.87
CA ALA A 251 27.08 -36.78 -13.83
C ALA A 251 27.75 -36.72 -15.20
N GLU A 252 26.95 -36.78 -16.27
CA GLU A 252 27.43 -36.52 -17.63
C GLU A 252 27.47 -35.02 -17.93
N LYS A 253 28.34 -34.62 -18.87
CA LYS A 253 28.39 -33.24 -19.38
C LYS A 253 27.04 -32.86 -19.99
N GLY A 254 26.53 -31.68 -19.69
CA GLY A 254 25.21 -31.22 -20.15
C GLY A 254 24.01 -31.73 -19.35
N THR A 255 24.23 -32.44 -18.24
CA THR A 255 23.16 -32.86 -17.34
C THR A 255 23.00 -31.92 -16.16
N ILE A 256 21.95 -32.13 -15.36
CA ILE A 256 21.64 -31.34 -14.16
C ILE A 256 22.79 -31.30 -13.12
N GLY A 257 23.67 -32.32 -13.14
CA GLY A 257 24.84 -32.41 -12.27
C GLY A 257 26.11 -31.78 -12.84
N ASP A 258 26.05 -31.13 -14.00
CA ASP A 258 27.19 -30.46 -14.63
C ASP A 258 27.21 -28.96 -14.27
N PRO A 259 28.21 -28.48 -13.49
CA PRO A 259 28.28 -27.09 -13.09
C PRO A 259 28.33 -26.07 -14.22
N SER A 260 28.78 -26.47 -15.42
CA SER A 260 28.83 -25.58 -16.59
C SER A 260 27.46 -25.14 -17.12
N PHE A 261 26.38 -25.77 -16.64
CA PHE A 261 24.99 -25.44 -16.99
C PHE A 261 24.23 -24.75 -15.86
N TRP A 262 24.86 -24.59 -14.69
CA TRP A 262 24.24 -23.92 -13.57
C TRP A 262 24.23 -22.41 -13.80
N THR A 263 23.07 -21.82 -13.60
CA THR A 263 22.91 -20.37 -13.49
C THR A 263 22.86 -19.99 -12.02
N TYR A 264 22.99 -18.69 -11.74
CA TYR A 264 22.87 -18.19 -10.39
C TYR A 264 21.51 -18.58 -9.75
N ASP A 265 20.39 -18.61 -10.51
CA ASP A 265 19.07 -18.97 -9.99
C ASP A 265 18.83 -20.49 -9.91
N ASN A 266 19.27 -21.29 -10.89
CA ASN A 266 19.10 -22.75 -10.86
C ASN A 266 19.97 -23.53 -11.87
N ASN A 267 20.03 -24.86 -11.72
CA ASN A 267 20.57 -25.81 -12.70
C ASN A 267 19.54 -26.31 -13.74
N LEU A 268 18.31 -25.80 -13.70
CA LEU A 268 17.27 -26.03 -14.70
C LEU A 268 16.91 -24.72 -15.40
N PRO A 269 16.78 -24.70 -16.74
CA PRO A 269 16.34 -23.52 -17.44
C PRO A 269 14.89 -23.16 -17.03
N PRO A 270 14.60 -21.88 -16.75
CA PRO A 270 13.24 -21.40 -16.61
C PRO A 270 12.44 -21.64 -17.90
N ALA A 271 11.11 -21.62 -17.79
CA ALA A 271 10.23 -21.73 -18.95
C ALA A 271 10.46 -20.59 -19.96
N ASP A 272 10.94 -19.44 -19.48
CA ASP A 272 11.28 -18.28 -20.29
C ASP A 272 12.78 -18.29 -20.67
N ALA A 273 13.05 -18.42 -21.97
CA ALA A 273 14.41 -18.44 -22.51
C ALA A 273 15.14 -17.10 -22.31
N MET A 274 14.45 -15.97 -22.36
CA MET A 274 15.04 -14.64 -22.17
C MET A 274 15.54 -14.48 -20.74
N VAL A 275 14.71 -14.87 -19.76
CA VAL A 275 15.10 -14.90 -18.35
C VAL A 275 16.29 -15.83 -18.16
N TYR A 276 16.28 -17.04 -18.74
CA TYR A 276 17.43 -17.95 -18.66
C TYR A 276 18.73 -17.33 -19.17
N HIS A 277 18.68 -16.67 -20.33
CA HIS A 277 19.84 -16.04 -20.95
C HIS A 277 20.40 -14.92 -20.08
N GLN A 278 19.52 -14.03 -19.62
CA GLN A 278 19.90 -12.97 -18.69
C GLN A 278 20.52 -13.55 -17.42
N GLN A 279 19.93 -14.62 -16.87
CA GLN A 279 20.44 -15.21 -15.66
C GLN A 279 21.82 -15.86 -15.83
N LYS A 280 22.03 -16.51 -16.97
CA LYS A 280 23.31 -17.08 -17.35
C LYS A 280 24.38 -16.00 -17.50
N GLU A 281 24.06 -14.86 -18.11
CA GLU A 281 24.99 -13.72 -18.27
C GLU A 281 25.41 -13.11 -16.93
N LEU A 282 24.51 -13.09 -15.95
CA LEU A 282 24.80 -12.57 -14.61
C LEU A 282 25.59 -13.54 -13.72
N THR A 283 25.68 -14.82 -14.11
CA THR A 283 26.35 -15.84 -13.30
C THR A 283 27.87 -15.61 -13.29
N GLY A 284 28.46 -15.55 -12.10
CA GLY A 284 29.87 -15.23 -11.85
C GLY A 284 30.14 -13.80 -11.41
N VAL A 285 29.19 -12.88 -11.57
CA VAL A 285 29.34 -11.46 -11.15
C VAL A 285 29.59 -11.34 -9.64
N GLY A 286 29.06 -12.26 -8.85
CA GLY A 286 29.21 -12.27 -7.39
C GLY A 286 30.56 -12.79 -6.87
N ASP A 287 31.38 -13.42 -7.70
CA ASP A 287 32.63 -14.05 -7.25
C ASP A 287 33.64 -13.02 -6.75
N THR A 288 33.73 -11.86 -7.41
CA THR A 288 34.58 -10.74 -7.00
C THR A 288 34.20 -10.21 -5.61
N ILE A 289 32.91 -10.21 -5.27
CA ILE A 289 32.42 -9.76 -3.95
C ILE A 289 32.85 -10.76 -2.87
N GLU A 290 32.86 -12.06 -3.18
CA GLU A 290 33.22 -13.12 -2.23
C GLU A 290 34.67 -12.96 -1.71
N GLU A 291 35.61 -12.63 -2.59
CA GLU A 291 37.00 -12.33 -2.21
C GLU A 291 37.09 -11.17 -1.22
N TRP A 292 36.38 -10.07 -1.50
CA TRP A 292 36.36 -8.90 -0.62
C TRP A 292 35.66 -9.17 0.70
N LEU A 293 34.62 -10.01 0.70
CA LEU A 293 33.93 -10.43 1.92
C LEU A 293 34.82 -11.30 2.81
N LEU A 294 35.66 -12.16 2.24
CA LEU A 294 36.60 -12.96 3.02
C LEU A 294 37.60 -12.05 3.76
N GLU A 295 38.13 -11.04 3.06
CA GLU A 295 39.02 -10.04 3.66
C GLU A 295 38.30 -9.15 4.67
N LEU A 296 37.05 -8.77 4.41
CA LEU A 296 36.19 -8.02 5.34
C LEU A 296 36.01 -8.80 6.65
N LYS A 297 35.70 -10.09 6.57
CA LYS A 297 35.55 -10.99 7.73
C LYS A 297 36.84 -11.06 8.55
N LYS A 298 37.99 -11.27 7.89
CA LYS A 298 39.31 -11.31 8.56
C LYS A 298 39.66 -9.98 9.23
N ALA A 299 39.44 -8.87 8.53
CA ALA A 299 39.72 -7.52 9.03
C ALA A 299 38.86 -7.18 10.25
N ARG A 300 37.55 -7.48 10.20
CA ARG A 300 36.62 -7.20 11.29
C ARG A 300 36.97 -7.94 12.58
N ILE A 301 37.42 -9.21 12.50
CA ILE A 301 37.83 -10.04 13.65
C ILE A 301 39.00 -9.40 14.41
N LYS A 302 39.91 -8.69 13.72
CA LYS A 302 41.09 -8.04 14.31
C LYS A 302 40.80 -6.70 15.02
N LYS A 303 39.52 -6.30 15.14
CA LYS A 303 38.98 -5.01 15.63
C LYS A 303 39.22 -3.83 14.66
N TYR A 304 38.30 -2.86 14.70
CA TYR A 304 38.06 -1.79 13.71
C TYR A 304 39.34 -1.19 13.08
N ASP A 305 39.37 -1.23 11.74
CA ASP A 305 40.43 -0.73 10.87
C ASP A 305 39.75 0.02 9.70
N GLU A 306 40.32 1.13 9.21
CA GLU A 306 39.83 1.89 8.05
C GLU A 306 39.57 0.98 6.83
N ARG A 307 40.32 -0.12 6.73
CA ARG A 307 40.16 -1.16 5.70
C ARG A 307 38.75 -1.76 5.65
N VAL A 308 38.06 -1.87 6.78
CA VAL A 308 36.67 -2.41 6.84
C VAL A 308 35.71 -1.47 6.12
N VAL A 309 35.83 -0.16 6.36
CA VAL A 309 34.99 0.88 5.72
C VAL A 309 35.26 0.91 4.21
N GLN A 310 36.53 0.84 3.81
CA GLN A 310 36.93 0.80 2.39
C GLN A 310 36.35 -0.41 1.66
N LEU A 311 36.42 -1.61 2.26
CA LEU A 311 35.88 -2.83 1.67
C LEU A 311 34.35 -2.77 1.52
N VAL A 312 33.63 -2.26 2.53
CA VAL A 312 32.17 -2.09 2.45
C VAL A 312 31.79 -1.06 1.37
N SER A 313 32.48 0.08 1.29
CA SER A 313 32.25 1.08 0.22
C SER A 313 32.45 0.45 -1.15
N LYS A 314 33.56 -0.27 -1.34
CA LYS A 314 33.90 -0.94 -2.59
C LYS A 314 32.85 -1.98 -3.01
N ILE A 315 32.33 -2.78 -2.07
CA ILE A 315 31.27 -3.76 -2.34
C ILE A 315 29.97 -3.06 -2.77
N ASN A 316 29.59 -1.97 -2.08
CA ASN A 316 28.36 -1.24 -2.38
C ASN A 316 28.45 -0.51 -3.73
N GLU A 317 29.57 0.13 -4.03
CA GLU A 317 29.82 0.78 -5.33
C GLU A 317 29.73 -0.23 -6.48
N PHE A 318 30.36 -1.40 -6.33
CA PHE A 318 30.28 -2.46 -7.33
C PHE A 318 28.83 -2.93 -7.57
N ALA A 319 28.04 -3.08 -6.50
CA ALA A 319 26.66 -3.52 -6.62
C ALA A 319 25.75 -2.49 -7.26
N GLN A 320 26.01 -1.19 -7.03
CA GLN A 320 25.34 -0.10 -7.74
C GLN A 320 25.73 -0.09 -9.21
N GLU A 321 27.02 -0.19 -9.54
CA GLU A 321 27.52 -0.25 -10.92
C GLU A 321 26.88 -1.42 -11.71
N LYS A 322 26.74 -2.58 -11.06
CA LYS A 322 26.14 -3.78 -11.66
C LYS A 322 24.61 -3.85 -11.53
N ASN A 323 23.94 -2.84 -10.98
CA ASN A 323 22.48 -2.81 -10.77
C ASN A 323 21.92 -4.08 -10.10
N LEU A 324 22.63 -4.64 -9.13
CA LEU A 324 22.26 -5.94 -8.54
C LEU A 324 20.88 -5.94 -7.89
N SER A 325 20.50 -4.85 -7.22
CA SER A 325 19.18 -4.69 -6.60
C SER A 325 18.04 -4.75 -7.62
N HIS A 326 18.25 -4.22 -8.83
CA HIS A 326 17.25 -4.29 -9.90
C HIS A 326 17.01 -5.73 -10.35
N TYR A 327 18.08 -6.52 -10.50
CA TYR A 327 17.97 -7.93 -10.88
C TYR A 327 17.32 -8.77 -9.79
N ILE A 328 17.68 -8.58 -8.52
CA ILE A 328 17.02 -9.26 -7.38
C ILE A 328 15.51 -8.98 -7.38
N ALA A 329 15.11 -7.72 -7.60
CA ALA A 329 13.70 -7.35 -7.68
C ALA A 329 13.00 -7.95 -8.90
N GLY A 330 13.68 -8.00 -10.06
CA GLY A 330 13.17 -8.62 -11.28
C GLY A 330 12.92 -10.12 -11.12
N ASP A 331 13.87 -10.85 -10.54
CA ASP A 331 13.74 -12.30 -10.28
C ASP A 331 12.61 -12.61 -9.32
N ALA A 332 12.53 -11.87 -8.21
CA ALA A 332 11.46 -12.06 -7.24
C ALA A 332 10.08 -11.82 -7.88
N ARG A 333 9.95 -10.80 -8.73
CA ARG A 333 8.72 -10.52 -9.48
C ARG A 333 8.37 -11.66 -10.43
N TYR A 334 9.34 -12.16 -11.19
CA TYR A 334 9.13 -13.32 -12.07
C TYR A 334 8.72 -14.57 -11.26
N ALA A 335 9.40 -14.82 -10.13
CA ALA A 335 9.09 -15.92 -9.23
C ALA A 335 7.67 -15.83 -8.64
N GLU A 336 7.21 -14.64 -8.25
CA GLU A 336 5.85 -14.40 -7.76
C GLU A 336 4.79 -14.74 -8.81
N ILE A 337 5.01 -14.31 -10.06
CA ILE A 337 4.11 -14.62 -11.19
C ILE A 337 4.04 -16.14 -11.40
N GLU A 338 5.19 -16.79 -11.47
CA GLU A 338 5.31 -18.22 -11.72
C GLU A 338 4.75 -19.09 -10.58
N LEU A 339 4.82 -18.61 -9.33
CA LEU A 339 4.30 -19.34 -8.15
C LEU A 339 2.84 -19.02 -7.84
N LYS A 340 2.21 -18.08 -8.56
CA LYS A 340 0.81 -17.69 -8.34
C LYS A 340 -0.18 -18.87 -8.28
N PRO A 341 -0.11 -19.90 -9.15
CA PRO A 341 -1.02 -21.05 -9.06
C PRO A 341 -0.86 -21.84 -7.74
N LEU A 342 0.36 -21.97 -7.23
CA LEU A 342 0.62 -22.63 -5.94
C LEU A 342 0.13 -21.77 -4.77
N LYS A 343 0.33 -20.44 -4.84
CA LYS A 343 -0.22 -19.50 -3.86
C LYS A 343 -1.73 -19.63 -3.73
N LYS A 344 -2.43 -19.69 -4.88
CA LYS A 344 -3.88 -19.88 -4.88
C LYS A 344 -4.32 -21.15 -4.16
N LEU A 345 -3.66 -22.28 -4.42
CA LEU A 345 -3.95 -23.54 -3.74
C LEU A 345 -3.81 -23.41 -2.22
N VAL A 346 -2.72 -22.77 -1.78
CA VAL A 346 -2.43 -22.54 -0.38
C VAL A 346 -3.49 -21.68 0.27
N ASP A 347 -3.82 -20.55 -0.36
CA ASP A 347 -4.79 -19.61 0.16
C ASP A 347 -6.13 -20.33 0.39
N ILE A 348 -6.58 -21.14 -0.58
CA ILE A 348 -7.79 -21.96 -0.47
C ILE A 348 -7.72 -22.95 0.70
N VAL A 349 -6.63 -23.69 0.84
CA VAL A 349 -6.46 -24.67 1.93
C VAL A 349 -6.50 -23.96 3.28
N SER A 350 -5.76 -22.87 3.44
CA SER A 350 -5.72 -22.09 4.67
C SER A 350 -7.07 -21.44 4.99
N THR A 351 -7.80 -20.92 4.00
CA THR A 351 -9.16 -20.42 4.18
C THR A 351 -10.10 -21.54 4.62
N SER A 352 -10.02 -22.74 4.04
CA SER A 352 -10.86 -23.87 4.45
C SER A 352 -10.63 -24.29 5.91
N ILE A 353 -9.38 -24.26 6.38
CA ILE A 353 -9.02 -24.55 7.77
C ILE A 353 -9.56 -23.46 8.70
N ALA A 354 -9.36 -22.19 8.33
CA ALA A 354 -9.82 -21.06 9.12
C ALA A 354 -11.36 -21.01 9.21
N LEU A 355 -12.08 -21.36 8.14
CA LEU A 355 -13.55 -21.49 8.15
C LEU A 355 -14.02 -22.61 9.08
N SER A 356 -13.34 -23.76 9.08
CA SER A 356 -13.67 -24.86 9.99
C SER A 356 -13.47 -24.46 11.46
N GLU A 357 -12.36 -23.80 11.75
CA GLU A 357 -12.04 -23.28 13.08
C GLU A 357 -13.07 -22.22 13.52
N LEU A 358 -13.42 -21.29 12.64
CA LEU A 358 -14.43 -20.28 12.88
C LEU A 358 -15.79 -20.92 13.19
N LYS A 359 -16.21 -21.92 12.41
CA LYS A 359 -17.44 -22.68 12.64
C LYS A 359 -17.44 -23.36 14.01
N ASP A 360 -16.33 -23.98 14.43
CA ASP A 360 -16.25 -24.63 15.74
C ASP A 360 -16.33 -23.60 16.88
N ARG A 361 -15.68 -22.44 16.72
CA ARG A 361 -15.76 -21.33 17.68
C ARG A 361 -17.18 -20.80 17.85
N LEU A 362 -17.87 -20.54 16.73
CA LEU A 362 -19.25 -20.05 16.75
C LEU A 362 -20.19 -21.05 17.43
N LYS A 363 -20.02 -22.36 17.18
CA LYS A 363 -20.83 -23.40 17.85
C LYS A 363 -20.56 -23.52 19.36
N MET A 364 -19.33 -23.21 19.79
CA MET A 364 -18.95 -23.23 21.21
C MET A 364 -19.30 -21.94 21.95
N GLY A 365 -19.79 -20.90 21.25
CA GLY A 365 -20.00 -19.57 21.82
C GLY A 365 -18.70 -18.85 22.18
N ASN A 366 -17.59 -19.21 21.51
CA ASN A 366 -16.29 -18.59 21.76
C ASN A 366 -16.27 -17.14 21.28
N ASN A 367 -15.60 -16.29 22.04
CA ASN A 367 -15.54 -14.86 21.81
C ASN A 367 -14.45 -14.49 20.79
N LEU A 368 -14.85 -14.23 19.54
CA LEU A 368 -13.94 -13.77 18.47
C LEU A 368 -13.22 -12.46 18.81
N TYR A 369 -13.77 -11.61 19.67
CA TYR A 369 -13.11 -10.37 20.13
C TYR A 369 -11.82 -10.67 20.91
N GLU A 370 -11.72 -11.81 21.61
CA GLU A 370 -10.51 -12.21 22.31
C GLU A 370 -9.40 -12.66 21.33
N ASP A 371 -9.78 -13.36 20.26
CA ASP A 371 -8.83 -13.89 19.27
C ASP A 371 -8.02 -12.78 18.59
N MET A 372 -8.63 -11.62 18.37
CA MET A 372 -7.96 -10.44 17.80
C MET A 372 -6.75 -9.98 18.62
N ASN A 373 -6.74 -10.29 19.92
CA ASN A 373 -5.72 -9.91 20.87
C ASN A 373 -4.70 -11.01 21.14
N GLN A 374 -4.98 -12.25 20.73
CA GLN A 374 -4.15 -13.41 21.02
C GLN A 374 -3.38 -13.87 19.77
N LYS A 375 -2.07 -14.08 19.89
CA LYS A 375 -1.23 -14.61 18.79
C LYS A 375 -1.79 -15.94 18.26
N ARG A 376 -2.29 -16.80 19.15
CA ARG A 376 -2.89 -18.09 18.78
C ARG A 376 -4.17 -17.93 17.96
N GLY A 377 -5.09 -17.06 18.39
CA GLY A 377 -6.35 -16.79 17.67
C GLY A 377 -6.09 -16.25 16.26
N LEU A 378 -5.23 -15.23 16.16
CA LEU A 378 -4.80 -14.67 14.87
C LEU A 378 -4.15 -15.72 13.97
N ASN A 379 -3.30 -16.58 14.50
CA ASN A 379 -2.66 -17.64 13.71
C ASN A 379 -3.66 -18.69 13.21
N LEU A 380 -4.69 -19.03 13.98
CA LEU A 380 -5.68 -20.03 13.56
C LEU A 380 -6.66 -19.48 12.51
N LEU A 381 -6.98 -18.18 12.59
CA LEU A 381 -7.96 -17.53 11.71
C LEU A 381 -7.32 -16.74 10.56
N HIS A 382 -5.99 -16.75 10.42
CA HIS A 382 -5.29 -15.93 9.42
C HIS A 382 -5.74 -16.17 7.98
N GLY A 383 -6.16 -17.40 7.66
CA GLY A 383 -6.68 -17.80 6.35
C GLY A 383 -7.90 -17.02 5.89
N LEU A 384 -8.69 -16.43 6.80
CA LEU A 384 -9.82 -15.58 6.46
C LEU A 384 -9.39 -14.29 5.74
N SER A 385 -8.16 -13.82 5.99
CA SER A 385 -7.67 -12.57 5.38
C SER A 385 -7.03 -12.76 4.00
N PHE A 386 -6.81 -14.00 3.54
CA PHE A 386 -6.12 -14.25 2.27
C PHE A 386 -6.96 -13.89 1.06
N ARG A 387 -8.26 -14.25 1.08
CA ARG A 387 -9.20 -13.86 0.04
C ARG A 387 -9.34 -12.34 -0.01
N LEU A 388 -9.52 -11.66 1.12
CA LEU A 388 -9.51 -10.19 1.20
C LEU A 388 -8.26 -9.56 0.58
N ARG A 389 -7.06 -10.10 0.86
CA ARG A 389 -5.83 -9.58 0.26
C ARG A 389 -5.80 -9.77 -1.25
N GLU A 390 -6.17 -10.94 -1.76
CA GLU A 390 -6.21 -11.18 -3.21
C GLU A 390 -7.26 -10.29 -3.91
N ARG A 391 -8.38 -9.99 -3.24
CA ARG A 391 -9.38 -9.01 -3.70
C ARG A 391 -8.75 -7.63 -3.87
N ILE A 392 -8.03 -7.15 -2.84
CA ILE A 392 -7.33 -5.85 -2.86
C ILE A 392 -6.27 -5.81 -3.98
N GLU A 393 -5.43 -6.85 -4.08
CA GLU A 393 -4.40 -6.94 -5.13
C GLU A 393 -5.00 -6.98 -6.54
N THR A 394 -6.10 -7.69 -6.71
CA THR A 394 -6.77 -7.82 -8.01
C THR A 394 -7.35 -6.48 -8.44
N LEU A 395 -8.05 -5.78 -7.54
CA LEU A 395 -8.61 -4.48 -7.83
C LEU A 395 -7.51 -3.44 -8.10
N ALA A 396 -6.42 -3.46 -7.31
CA ALA A 396 -5.25 -2.61 -7.52
C ALA A 396 -4.62 -2.81 -8.90
N ARG A 397 -4.43 -4.06 -9.32
CA ARG A 397 -3.85 -4.39 -10.63
C ARG A 397 -4.74 -3.96 -11.80
N ILE A 398 -6.07 -4.12 -11.68
CA ILE A 398 -7.02 -3.70 -12.72
C ILE A 398 -7.07 -2.18 -12.86
N SER A 399 -6.80 -1.48 -11.77
CA SER A 399 -6.82 -0.01 -11.70
C SER A 399 -5.53 0.64 -12.19
N LYS A 400 -4.54 -0.13 -12.68
CA LYS A 400 -3.28 0.44 -13.15
C LYS A 400 -3.41 1.07 -14.54
N ASN A 401 -2.80 2.24 -14.70
CA ASN A 401 -2.56 2.86 -16.01
C ASN A 401 -1.35 2.22 -16.71
N ASP A 402 -1.02 2.73 -17.90
CA ASP A 402 0.05 2.18 -18.74
C ASP A 402 1.46 2.40 -18.14
N GLU A 403 1.59 3.35 -17.21
CA GLU A 403 2.81 3.62 -16.43
C GLU A 403 2.91 2.72 -15.18
N GLY A 404 1.86 1.93 -14.89
CA GLY A 404 1.79 1.00 -13.77
C GLY A 404 1.33 1.61 -12.44
N ALA A 405 0.95 2.89 -12.44
CA ALA A 405 0.38 3.62 -11.31
C ALA A 405 -1.12 3.33 -11.17
N ILE A 406 -1.64 3.28 -9.93
CA ILE A 406 -3.08 3.09 -9.70
C ILE A 406 -3.79 4.42 -9.99
N ASP A 407 -4.75 4.39 -10.92
CA ASP A 407 -5.41 5.58 -11.44
C ASP A 407 -6.86 5.25 -11.84
N ALA A 408 -7.71 5.02 -10.85
CA ALA A 408 -9.13 4.75 -11.03
C ALA A 408 -9.98 5.95 -10.57
N GLN A 409 -9.69 7.13 -11.10
CA GLN A 409 -10.55 8.31 -10.90
C GLN A 409 -12.00 8.01 -11.27
N ALA A 410 -12.96 8.55 -10.50
CA ALA A 410 -14.37 8.24 -10.66
C ALA A 410 -14.82 8.34 -12.14
N LEU A 411 -15.57 7.34 -12.60
CA LEU A 411 -16.13 7.26 -13.96
C LEU A 411 -15.12 7.26 -15.13
N ASN A 412 -13.80 7.17 -14.86
CA ASN A 412 -12.80 6.93 -15.90
C ASN A 412 -12.82 5.45 -16.35
N GLU A 413 -12.07 5.11 -17.41
CA GLU A 413 -12.07 3.75 -17.95
C GLU A 413 -11.58 2.68 -16.96
N ARG A 414 -10.61 3.03 -16.11
CA ARG A 414 -10.05 2.12 -15.09
C ARG A 414 -11.02 1.93 -13.92
N TYR A 415 -11.75 2.98 -13.53
CA TYR A 415 -12.85 2.91 -12.57
C TYR A 415 -13.98 2.02 -13.09
N ILE A 416 -14.36 2.11 -14.37
CA ILE A 416 -15.35 1.20 -14.97
C ILE A 416 -14.88 -0.26 -14.85
N ALA A 417 -13.60 -0.52 -15.14
CA ALA A 417 -13.02 -1.85 -14.98
C ALA A 417 -13.01 -2.32 -13.51
N ALA A 418 -12.75 -1.40 -12.57
CA ALA A 418 -12.81 -1.64 -11.13
C ALA A 418 -14.25 -1.94 -10.67
N CYS A 419 -15.26 -1.17 -11.11
CA CYS A 419 -16.68 -1.45 -10.85
C CYS A 419 -17.08 -2.85 -11.33
N ARG A 420 -16.70 -3.23 -12.55
CA ARG A 420 -16.99 -4.57 -13.08
C ARG A 420 -16.39 -5.66 -12.19
N GLU A 421 -15.13 -5.52 -11.79
CA GLU A 421 -14.48 -6.48 -10.90
C GLU A 421 -15.15 -6.51 -9.52
N THR A 422 -15.50 -5.35 -8.95
CA THR A 422 -16.18 -5.26 -7.65
C THR A 422 -17.57 -5.91 -7.69
N ILE A 423 -18.36 -5.71 -8.76
CA ILE A 423 -19.67 -6.37 -8.93
C ILE A 423 -19.49 -7.88 -9.03
N LYS A 424 -18.53 -8.35 -9.83
CA LYS A 424 -18.20 -9.77 -9.92
C LYS A 424 -17.87 -10.34 -8.54
N GLN A 425 -17.02 -9.64 -7.79
CA GLN A 425 -16.62 -10.01 -6.44
C GLN A 425 -17.78 -10.02 -5.44
N MET A 426 -18.76 -9.14 -5.60
CA MET A 426 -20.01 -9.13 -4.84
C MET A 426 -20.89 -10.35 -5.21
N ASN A 427 -21.05 -10.64 -6.51
CA ASN A 427 -21.81 -11.80 -6.97
C ASN A 427 -21.19 -13.11 -6.46
N ASP A 428 -19.86 -13.24 -6.52
CA ASP A 428 -19.12 -14.40 -6.00
C ASP A 428 -19.32 -14.57 -4.49
N ALA A 429 -19.52 -13.48 -3.75
CA ALA A 429 -19.81 -13.46 -2.31
C ALA A 429 -21.31 -13.64 -1.96
N GLY A 430 -22.17 -13.94 -2.94
CA GLY A 430 -23.60 -14.14 -2.73
C GLY A 430 -24.45 -12.86 -2.64
N LEU A 431 -23.87 -11.69 -2.90
CA LEU A 431 -24.59 -10.42 -2.83
C LEU A 431 -25.44 -10.18 -4.10
N SER A 432 -26.70 -9.80 -3.89
CA SER A 432 -27.57 -9.26 -4.94
C SER A 432 -27.24 -7.79 -5.17
N VAL A 433 -26.79 -7.43 -6.37
CA VAL A 433 -26.22 -6.11 -6.65
C VAL A 433 -27.23 -5.17 -7.29
N PHE A 434 -27.31 -3.93 -6.81
CA PHE A 434 -28.16 -2.86 -7.30
C PHE A 434 -27.28 -1.66 -7.66
N ILE A 435 -27.70 -0.89 -8.66
CA ILE A 435 -27.05 0.36 -9.06
C ILE A 435 -28.06 1.50 -8.95
N ASP A 436 -27.67 2.62 -8.33
CA ASP A 436 -28.53 3.78 -8.17
C ASP A 436 -28.36 4.83 -9.28
N GLN A 437 -29.15 5.91 -9.21
CA GLN A 437 -29.18 6.98 -10.23
C GLN A 437 -27.89 7.80 -10.33
N VAL A 438 -26.98 7.74 -9.34
CA VAL A 438 -25.69 8.44 -9.39
C VAL A 438 -24.52 7.49 -9.66
N GLY A 439 -24.77 6.17 -9.71
CA GLY A 439 -23.77 5.15 -10.01
C GLY A 439 -23.16 4.48 -8.79
N ASN A 440 -23.73 4.67 -7.59
CA ASN A 440 -23.35 3.84 -6.44
C ASN A 440 -23.73 2.39 -6.70
N ILE A 441 -22.94 1.46 -6.15
CA ILE A 441 -23.17 0.02 -6.27
C ILE A 441 -23.48 -0.52 -4.88
N HIS A 442 -24.63 -1.16 -4.71
CA HIS A 442 -25.10 -1.71 -3.45
C HIS A 442 -25.29 -3.23 -3.56
N GLY A 443 -24.55 -4.01 -2.78
CA GLY A 443 -24.75 -5.45 -2.63
C GLY A 443 -25.55 -5.76 -1.38
N LEU A 444 -26.67 -6.47 -1.51
CA LEU A 444 -27.46 -6.97 -0.38
C LEU A 444 -27.30 -8.47 -0.24
N LEU A 445 -26.97 -8.94 0.96
CA LEU A 445 -26.95 -10.36 1.27
C LEU A 445 -28.37 -10.79 1.62
N ILE A 446 -29.11 -11.24 0.61
CA ILE A 446 -30.53 -11.60 0.68
C ILE A 446 -30.84 -12.80 -0.21
N ASP A 447 -31.92 -13.51 0.12
CA ASP A 447 -32.40 -14.62 -0.70
C ASP A 447 -32.96 -14.14 -2.04
N ARG A 448 -32.88 -15.02 -3.04
CA ARG A 448 -33.36 -14.76 -4.40
C ARG A 448 -34.84 -14.39 -4.46
N ASP A 449 -35.68 -15.05 -3.66
CA ASP A 449 -37.12 -14.76 -3.61
C ASP A 449 -37.39 -13.33 -3.10
N ILE A 450 -36.56 -12.81 -2.21
CA ILE A 450 -36.64 -11.42 -1.74
C ILE A 450 -36.20 -10.48 -2.85
N CYS A 451 -35.10 -10.81 -3.54
CA CYS A 451 -34.61 -10.05 -4.68
C CYS A 451 -35.70 -9.90 -5.76
N ASP A 452 -36.41 -10.97 -6.10
CA ASP A 452 -37.51 -10.95 -7.08
C ASP A 452 -38.65 -10.02 -6.62
N GLN A 453 -38.99 -10.01 -5.33
CA GLN A 453 -39.99 -9.09 -4.78
C GLN A 453 -39.56 -7.62 -4.81
N LEU A 454 -38.26 -7.33 -4.62
CA LEU A 454 -37.71 -5.98 -4.72
C LEU A 454 -37.73 -5.46 -6.17
N CYS A 455 -37.62 -6.34 -7.17
CA CYS A 455 -37.81 -5.97 -8.57
C CYS A 455 -39.22 -5.47 -8.86
N GLU A 456 -40.24 -6.10 -8.27
CA GLU A 456 -41.65 -5.75 -8.49
C GLU A 456 -42.05 -4.45 -7.78
N ASP A 457 -41.52 -4.22 -6.58
CA ASP A 457 -41.77 -3.01 -5.80
C ASP A 457 -40.46 -2.43 -5.22
N PRO A 458 -39.75 -1.60 -6.00
CA PRO A 458 -38.47 -1.01 -5.59
C PRO A 458 -38.52 -0.20 -4.30
N LYS A 459 -39.69 0.32 -3.89
CA LYS A 459 -39.83 1.08 -2.64
C LYS A 459 -39.59 0.22 -1.41
N LYS A 460 -39.75 -1.10 -1.52
CA LYS A 460 -39.42 -2.04 -0.44
C LYS A 460 -37.93 -2.10 -0.14
N ILE A 461 -37.06 -1.71 -1.09
CA ILE A 461 -35.61 -1.60 -0.86
C ILE A 461 -35.37 -0.70 0.34
N LYS A 462 -35.99 0.49 0.37
CA LYS A 462 -35.87 1.46 1.47
C LYS A 462 -36.24 0.89 2.84
N SER A 463 -37.31 0.11 2.92
CA SER A 463 -37.76 -0.51 4.17
C SER A 463 -36.84 -1.64 4.65
N LEU A 464 -36.11 -2.25 3.73
CA LEU A 464 -35.19 -3.34 4.01
C LEU A 464 -33.81 -2.79 4.43
N THR A 465 -33.28 -1.85 3.65
CA THR A 465 -31.98 -1.21 3.86
C THR A 465 -31.95 -0.35 5.12
N SER A 466 -33.05 0.28 5.53
CA SER A 466 -33.09 1.11 6.75
C SER A 466 -32.78 0.35 8.05
N ARG A 467 -32.80 -0.99 8.02
CA ARG A 467 -32.46 -1.88 9.14
C ARG A 467 -31.19 -2.69 8.89
N SER A 468 -30.48 -2.39 7.80
CA SER A 468 -29.25 -3.08 7.42
C SER A 468 -28.05 -2.54 8.19
N ILE A 469 -27.08 -3.41 8.47
CA ILE A 469 -25.71 -2.95 8.71
C ILE A 469 -25.04 -2.74 7.34
N CYS A 470 -24.64 -1.50 7.05
CA CYS A 470 -24.00 -1.17 5.79
C CYS A 470 -22.49 -1.05 5.97
N HIS A 471 -21.77 -2.01 5.42
CA HIS A 471 -20.34 -1.86 5.18
C HIS A 471 -20.14 -1.01 3.93
N GLY A 472 -19.41 0.09 3.99
CA GLY A 472 -19.26 0.94 2.81
C GLY A 472 -18.03 1.81 2.85
N SER A 473 -17.62 2.22 1.66
CA SER A 473 -16.59 3.24 1.37
C SER A 473 -16.55 3.43 -0.16
N HIS A 474 -15.43 3.90 -0.71
CA HIS A 474 -15.25 4.13 -2.14
C HIS A 474 -14.25 3.17 -2.80
N ILE A 475 -14.22 3.14 -4.14
CA ILE A 475 -13.16 2.44 -4.91
C ILE A 475 -12.45 3.35 -5.92
N ASP A 476 -12.98 4.56 -6.15
CA ASP A 476 -12.28 5.58 -6.91
C ASP A 476 -11.05 6.06 -6.17
N THR A 477 -10.09 6.54 -6.93
CA THR A 477 -8.80 6.99 -6.42
C THR A 477 -8.36 8.29 -7.06
N VAL A 478 -7.45 8.98 -6.40
CA VAL A 478 -6.56 9.93 -7.08
C VAL A 478 -5.60 9.22 -8.06
N ILE A 479 -4.82 10.02 -8.81
CA ILE A 479 -3.73 9.55 -9.66
C ILE A 479 -2.57 9.07 -8.77
N ASP A 480 -1.93 7.96 -9.16
CA ASP A 480 -0.82 7.34 -8.43
C ASP A 480 -1.16 7.01 -6.97
N ALA A 481 -2.34 6.43 -6.78
CA ALA A 481 -2.85 6.08 -5.46
C ALA A 481 -2.26 4.77 -4.92
N GLY A 482 -2.47 4.56 -3.63
CA GLY A 482 -2.26 3.26 -2.99
C GLY A 482 -3.40 2.28 -3.25
N LYS A 483 -3.26 1.06 -2.72
CA LYS A 483 -4.22 -0.03 -2.93
C LYS A 483 -5.34 -0.14 -1.88
N TYR A 484 -5.24 0.62 -0.78
CA TYR A 484 -6.09 0.44 0.40
C TYR A 484 -7.13 1.55 0.61
N ASP A 485 -6.84 2.78 0.19
CA ASP A 485 -7.70 3.95 0.35
C ASP A 485 -9.09 3.68 -0.25
N GLY A 486 -10.15 3.86 0.54
CA GLY A 486 -11.53 3.43 0.29
C GLY A 486 -11.76 1.92 0.15
N ARG A 487 -10.98 1.29 -0.74
CA ARG A 487 -11.10 -0.11 -1.19
C ARG A 487 -11.05 -1.10 -0.04
N LEU A 488 -10.30 -0.81 1.02
CA LEU A 488 -10.25 -1.65 2.21
C LEU A 488 -11.66 -1.86 2.80
N GLY A 489 -12.46 -0.79 2.92
CA GLY A 489 -13.80 -0.84 3.51
C GLY A 489 -14.79 -1.60 2.67
N VAL A 490 -14.80 -1.36 1.35
CA VAL A 490 -15.64 -2.10 0.40
C VAL A 490 -15.30 -3.58 0.39
N LEU A 491 -14.03 -3.92 0.15
CA LEU A 491 -13.60 -5.29 -0.05
C LEU A 491 -13.67 -6.11 1.24
N SER A 492 -13.50 -5.49 2.40
CA SER A 492 -13.72 -6.17 3.67
C SER A 492 -15.20 -6.43 3.96
N GLY A 493 -16.09 -5.53 3.56
CA GLY A 493 -17.54 -5.78 3.59
C GLY A 493 -17.92 -6.97 2.71
N ILE A 494 -17.36 -7.05 1.49
CA ILE A 494 -17.54 -8.22 0.60
C ILE A 494 -16.98 -9.49 1.26
N GLU A 495 -15.82 -9.43 1.89
CA GLU A 495 -15.24 -10.60 2.57
C GLU A 495 -16.10 -11.08 3.74
N VAL A 496 -16.69 -10.17 4.51
CA VAL A 496 -17.63 -10.54 5.58
C VAL A 496 -18.85 -11.25 5.00
N ALA A 497 -19.44 -10.72 3.92
CA ALA A 497 -20.55 -11.37 3.22
C ALA A 497 -20.18 -12.77 2.71
N ASP A 498 -18.98 -12.91 2.14
CA ASP A 498 -18.47 -14.17 1.61
C ASP A 498 -18.22 -15.20 2.72
N ILE A 499 -17.64 -14.80 3.85
CA ILE A 499 -17.47 -15.68 5.03
C ILE A 499 -18.83 -16.14 5.56
N MET A 500 -19.81 -15.24 5.67
CA MET A 500 -21.16 -15.59 6.15
C MET A 500 -21.85 -16.56 5.17
N THR A 501 -21.72 -16.32 3.87
CA THR A 501 -22.22 -17.20 2.82
C THR A 501 -21.54 -18.57 2.87
N ASP A 502 -20.22 -18.63 3.05
CA ASP A 502 -19.48 -19.88 3.20
C ASP A 502 -19.93 -20.67 4.43
N LEU A 503 -20.12 -20.00 5.57
CA LEU A 503 -20.57 -20.63 6.82
C LEU A 503 -21.98 -21.23 6.67
N GLU A 504 -22.90 -20.54 6.01
CA GLU A 504 -24.22 -21.07 5.70
C GLU A 504 -24.10 -22.24 4.72
N ARG A 505 -23.51 -21.99 3.55
CA ARG A 505 -23.41 -22.92 2.42
C ARG A 505 -22.73 -24.24 2.75
N PHE A 506 -21.69 -24.21 3.57
CA PHE A 506 -20.85 -25.37 3.86
C PHE A 506 -21.11 -26.04 5.21
N TYR A 507 -21.64 -25.29 6.18
CA TYR A 507 -21.83 -25.80 7.54
C TYR A 507 -23.28 -25.71 8.05
N ASN A 508 -24.21 -25.23 7.22
CA ASN A 508 -25.63 -25.03 7.55
C ASN A 508 -25.80 -24.25 8.86
N LEU A 509 -25.03 -23.17 8.99
CA LEU A 509 -25.11 -22.25 10.13
C LEU A 509 -26.11 -21.13 9.85
N ASP A 510 -27.38 -21.47 9.69
CA ASP A 510 -28.39 -20.49 9.28
C ASP A 510 -28.58 -19.33 10.27
N THR A 511 -28.10 -19.48 11.51
CA THR A 511 -28.07 -18.41 12.52
C THR A 511 -27.14 -17.26 12.14
N VAL A 512 -26.22 -17.47 11.19
CA VAL A 512 -25.29 -16.44 10.72
C VAL A 512 -25.73 -15.79 9.41
N TYR A 513 -26.77 -16.31 8.75
CA TYR A 513 -27.24 -15.74 7.48
C TYR A 513 -28.40 -14.75 7.74
N PRO A 514 -28.34 -13.52 7.22
CA PRO A 514 -29.32 -12.49 7.53
C PRO A 514 -30.63 -12.75 6.76
N ARG A 515 -31.53 -13.54 7.35
CA ARG A 515 -32.70 -14.06 6.65
C ARG A 515 -33.62 -12.97 6.08
N VAL A 516 -33.91 -11.88 6.80
CA VAL A 516 -34.63 -10.68 6.27
C VAL A 516 -34.58 -9.47 7.23
N ASN A 517 -34.50 -9.70 8.55
CA ASN A 517 -34.78 -8.64 9.54
C ASN A 517 -33.72 -7.54 9.56
N HIS A 518 -32.46 -7.93 9.48
CA HIS A 518 -31.28 -7.07 9.55
C HIS A 518 -30.28 -7.49 8.45
N PRO A 519 -30.51 -7.09 7.18
CA PRO A 519 -29.66 -7.51 6.09
C PRO A 519 -28.25 -6.94 6.21
N LEU A 520 -27.26 -7.66 5.70
CA LEU A 520 -25.94 -7.10 5.46
C LEU A 520 -25.94 -6.41 4.10
N MET A 521 -25.53 -5.14 4.10
CA MET A 521 -25.36 -4.35 2.88
C MET A 521 -23.89 -3.99 2.70
N VAL A 522 -23.43 -4.03 1.45
CA VAL A 522 -22.12 -3.49 1.05
C VAL A 522 -22.33 -2.39 0.03
N SER A 523 -21.94 -1.15 0.34
CA SER A 523 -22.09 -0.01 -0.57
C SER A 523 -20.73 0.46 -1.09
N VAL A 524 -20.66 0.68 -2.40
CA VAL A 524 -19.56 1.38 -3.07
C VAL A 524 -20.08 2.76 -3.42
N PHE A 525 -19.61 3.76 -2.69
CA PHE A 525 -19.90 5.14 -3.00
C PHE A 525 -18.98 5.62 -4.11
N VAL A 526 -19.55 6.39 -5.04
CA VAL A 526 -18.80 6.96 -6.17
C VAL A 526 -18.38 8.40 -5.89
N GLY A 527 -17.13 8.72 -6.23
CA GLY A 527 -16.64 10.10 -6.29
C GLY A 527 -16.22 10.68 -4.95
N GLU A 528 -15.93 9.86 -3.95
CA GLU A 528 -15.45 10.32 -2.63
C GLU A 528 -14.21 11.21 -2.77
N GLU A 529 -13.30 10.87 -3.69
CA GLU A 529 -12.03 11.57 -3.92
C GLU A 529 -12.19 12.94 -4.62
N MET A 530 -13.42 13.31 -4.96
CA MET A 530 -13.77 14.63 -5.52
C MET A 530 -13.06 14.96 -6.85
N THR A 531 -12.94 13.96 -7.72
CA THR A 531 -12.45 14.14 -9.11
C THR A 531 -13.42 14.93 -9.99
N PHE A 532 -14.71 14.93 -9.63
CA PHE A 532 -15.72 15.86 -10.12
C PHE A 532 -16.04 16.87 -9.02
N THR A 533 -16.15 18.15 -9.35
CA THR A 533 -16.54 19.19 -8.38
C THR A 533 -17.59 20.13 -8.95
N GLY A 534 -18.20 20.94 -8.07
CA GLY A 534 -19.24 21.92 -8.42
C GLY A 534 -20.50 21.78 -7.56
N GLN A 535 -21.38 22.78 -7.66
CA GLN A 535 -22.69 22.83 -6.97
C GLN A 535 -22.64 22.73 -5.42
N GLY A 536 -21.45 22.86 -4.82
CA GLY A 536 -21.27 22.70 -3.37
C GLY A 536 -21.47 21.26 -2.87
N VAL A 537 -21.43 20.26 -3.76
CA VAL A 537 -21.59 18.85 -3.43
C VAL A 537 -20.28 18.27 -2.93
N SER A 538 -20.32 17.55 -1.80
CA SER A 538 -19.19 16.80 -1.23
C SER A 538 -19.51 15.31 -1.22
N MET A 539 -18.62 14.49 -1.79
CA MET A 539 -18.75 13.03 -1.91
C MET A 539 -20.11 12.66 -2.53
N PRO A 540 -20.30 12.90 -3.85
CA PRO A 540 -21.61 12.87 -4.51
C PRO A 540 -22.38 11.57 -4.29
N GLY A 541 -21.69 10.43 -4.31
CA GLY A 541 -22.30 9.11 -4.05
C GLY A 541 -23.02 9.04 -2.70
N SER A 542 -22.31 9.26 -1.60
CA SER A 542 -22.89 9.22 -0.25
C SER A 542 -23.82 10.40 0.04
N ALA A 543 -23.59 11.57 -0.58
CA ALA A 543 -24.49 12.72 -0.48
C ALA A 543 -25.88 12.41 -1.07
N ALA A 544 -25.95 11.74 -2.21
CA ALA A 544 -27.19 11.31 -2.84
C ALA A 544 -27.93 10.30 -1.96
N VAL A 545 -27.24 9.26 -1.47
CA VAL A 545 -27.83 8.24 -0.58
C VAL A 545 -28.40 8.87 0.70
N ALA A 546 -27.69 9.84 1.26
CA ALA A 546 -28.11 10.55 2.46
C ALA A 546 -29.20 11.62 2.20
N GLY A 547 -29.61 11.85 0.95
CA GLY A 547 -30.58 12.89 0.58
C GLY A 547 -30.09 14.31 0.87
N HIS A 548 -28.79 14.56 0.71
CA HIS A 548 -28.17 15.87 0.90
C HIS A 548 -28.03 16.68 -0.38
N SER A 549 -27.92 16.00 -1.51
CA SER A 549 -27.75 16.58 -2.82
C SER A 549 -28.73 15.93 -3.77
N GLU A 550 -29.38 16.74 -4.59
CA GLU A 550 -30.27 16.24 -5.65
C GLU A 550 -29.42 15.60 -6.76
N VAL A 551 -29.99 14.60 -7.41
CA VAL A 551 -29.32 13.86 -8.49
C VAL A 551 -28.94 14.80 -9.65
N GLU A 552 -29.78 15.78 -9.93
CA GLU A 552 -29.59 16.78 -10.97
C GLU A 552 -28.37 17.68 -10.71
N ASP A 553 -28.10 18.05 -9.45
CA ASP A 553 -26.92 18.85 -9.11
C ASP A 553 -25.63 18.06 -9.32
N ILE A 554 -25.65 16.76 -8.98
CA ILE A 554 -24.53 15.85 -9.19
C ILE A 554 -24.23 15.70 -10.68
N TYR A 555 -25.26 15.58 -11.51
CA TYR A 555 -25.12 15.48 -12.97
C TYR A 555 -24.43 16.68 -13.62
N LEU A 556 -24.52 17.86 -13.00
CA LEU A 556 -23.90 19.10 -13.47
C LEU A 556 -22.44 19.27 -13.04
N MET A 557 -21.92 18.41 -12.15
CA MET A 557 -20.52 18.45 -11.74
C MET A 557 -19.61 18.14 -12.93
N GLN A 558 -18.40 18.69 -12.93
CA GLN A 558 -17.43 18.53 -14.02
C GLN A 558 -16.09 18.03 -13.49
N ASN A 559 -15.40 17.22 -14.31
CA ASN A 559 -14.01 16.85 -14.06
C ASN A 559 -13.05 17.92 -14.60
N GLN A 560 -11.75 17.74 -14.37
CA GLN A 560 -10.71 18.66 -14.86
C GLN A 560 -10.68 18.79 -16.40
N GLY A 561 -11.16 17.77 -17.13
CA GLY A 561 -11.27 17.78 -18.59
C GLY A 561 -12.51 18.49 -19.13
N GLY A 562 -13.41 18.97 -18.26
CA GLY A 562 -14.66 19.63 -18.63
C GLY A 562 -15.81 18.68 -19.00
N GLU A 563 -15.62 17.36 -18.91
CA GLU A 563 -16.71 16.39 -19.09
C GLU A 563 -17.65 16.45 -17.89
N THR A 564 -18.95 16.32 -18.15
CA THR A 564 -19.96 16.29 -17.08
C THR A 564 -20.05 14.92 -16.42
N TYR A 565 -20.42 14.89 -15.16
CA TYR A 565 -20.66 13.66 -14.41
C TYR A 565 -21.68 12.76 -15.13
N ARG A 566 -22.76 13.35 -15.64
CA ARG A 566 -23.80 12.63 -16.37
C ARG A 566 -23.27 11.89 -17.60
N GLU A 567 -22.49 12.57 -18.45
CA GLU A 567 -21.93 11.97 -19.67
C GLU A 567 -21.09 10.73 -19.33
N ARG A 568 -20.26 10.82 -18.28
CA ARG A 568 -19.40 9.72 -17.85
C ARG A 568 -20.17 8.59 -17.16
N LEU A 569 -21.21 8.92 -16.40
CA LEU A 569 -22.11 7.94 -15.79
C LEU A 569 -22.82 7.11 -16.87
N GLU A 570 -23.32 7.74 -17.92
CA GLU A 570 -23.95 7.04 -19.04
C GLU A 570 -22.99 6.05 -19.72
N VAL A 571 -21.70 6.39 -19.82
CA VAL A 571 -20.65 5.47 -20.31
C VAL A 571 -20.48 4.28 -19.37
N LEU A 572 -20.33 4.52 -18.05
CA LEU A 572 -20.22 3.46 -17.05
C LEU A 572 -21.40 2.48 -17.15
N LEU A 573 -22.63 2.98 -17.08
CA LEU A 573 -23.83 2.13 -17.07
C LEU A 573 -23.97 1.32 -18.37
N LYS A 574 -23.60 1.90 -19.51
CA LYS A 574 -23.59 1.21 -20.80
C LYS A 574 -22.56 0.07 -20.83
N GLU A 575 -21.36 0.28 -20.30
CA GLU A 575 -20.33 -0.77 -20.24
C GLU A 575 -20.71 -1.88 -19.25
N LEU A 576 -21.28 -1.54 -18.08
CA LEU A 576 -21.78 -2.54 -17.13
C LEU A 576 -22.94 -3.36 -17.72
N ALA A 577 -23.88 -2.73 -18.43
CA ALA A 577 -24.97 -3.42 -19.13
C ALA A 577 -24.45 -4.41 -20.18
N LYS A 578 -23.40 -4.04 -20.94
CA LYS A 578 -22.73 -4.98 -21.87
C LYS A 578 -22.11 -6.15 -21.12
N CYS A 579 -21.45 -5.92 -19.99
CA CYS A 579 -20.83 -6.98 -19.19
C CYS A 579 -21.88 -7.95 -18.63
N LYS A 580 -23.02 -7.43 -18.12
CA LYS A 580 -24.17 -8.24 -17.70
C LYS A 580 -24.71 -9.11 -18.84
N LYS A 581 -24.87 -8.54 -20.04
CA LYS A 581 -25.31 -9.28 -21.23
C LYS A 581 -24.35 -10.40 -21.64
N ARG A 582 -23.04 -10.22 -21.42
CA ARG A 582 -22.02 -11.25 -21.66
C ARG A 582 -21.95 -12.30 -20.53
N GLY A 583 -22.70 -12.13 -19.45
CA GLY A 583 -22.67 -13.02 -18.27
C GLY A 583 -21.40 -12.88 -17.44
N GLU A 584 -20.68 -11.75 -17.54
CA GLU A 584 -19.46 -11.50 -16.77
C GLU A 584 -19.77 -11.06 -15.33
N ILE A 585 -20.91 -10.41 -15.14
CA ILE A 585 -21.41 -9.84 -13.89
C ILE A 585 -22.94 -9.91 -13.87
N ASP A 586 -23.54 -9.77 -12.70
CA ASP A 586 -24.99 -9.68 -12.54
C ASP A 586 -25.40 -8.57 -11.58
N PHE A 587 -26.51 -7.89 -11.89
CA PHE A 587 -27.14 -6.86 -11.06
C PHE A 587 -28.65 -6.80 -11.34
N VAL A 588 -29.43 -6.33 -10.38
CA VAL A 588 -30.90 -6.46 -10.34
C VAL A 588 -31.61 -5.49 -11.29
N ASN A 589 -31.00 -4.34 -11.60
CA ASN A 589 -31.59 -3.31 -12.46
C ASN A 589 -32.13 -3.87 -13.79
N VAL A 590 -33.27 -3.33 -14.22
CA VAL A 590 -33.94 -3.73 -15.46
C VAL A 590 -33.31 -3.01 -16.66
N LEU A 591 -32.80 -3.77 -17.62
CA LEU A 591 -32.29 -3.23 -18.89
C LEU A 591 -33.44 -2.74 -19.79
N SER A 592 -33.25 -1.61 -20.46
CA SER A 592 -34.23 -1.08 -21.42
C SER A 592 -34.35 -1.95 -22.68
N LYS A 593 -35.38 -1.71 -23.51
CA LYS A 593 -35.61 -2.41 -24.80
C LYS A 593 -34.43 -2.36 -25.79
N LYS A 594 -33.50 -1.41 -25.63
CA LYS A 594 -32.29 -1.26 -26.46
C LYS A 594 -31.02 -1.83 -25.79
N ASP A 595 -31.17 -2.66 -24.76
CA ASP A 595 -30.07 -3.19 -23.95
C ASP A 595 -29.18 -2.11 -23.31
N GLN A 596 -29.77 -0.96 -22.96
CA GLN A 596 -29.11 0.15 -22.26
C GLN A 596 -29.70 0.34 -20.86
N LEU A 597 -28.90 0.84 -19.93
CA LEU A 597 -29.32 1.22 -18.58
C LEU A 597 -29.10 2.74 -18.41
N PRO A 598 -30.02 3.61 -18.87
CA PRO A 598 -29.89 5.04 -18.62
C PRO A 598 -30.04 5.34 -17.12
N PRO A 599 -29.44 6.44 -16.60
CA PRO A 599 -29.48 6.76 -15.18
C PRO A 599 -30.90 6.78 -14.60
N GLU A 600 -31.89 7.26 -15.34
CA GLU A 600 -33.30 7.36 -14.89
C GLU A 600 -33.98 6.00 -14.69
N SER A 601 -33.39 4.92 -15.22
CA SER A 601 -33.87 3.54 -14.99
C SER A 601 -33.23 2.86 -13.78
N CYS A 602 -32.25 3.51 -13.15
CA CYS A 602 -31.66 3.04 -11.90
C CYS A 602 -32.50 3.44 -10.68
N TYR A 603 -32.17 2.83 -9.54
CA TYR A 603 -32.90 3.02 -8.29
C TYR A 603 -32.60 4.39 -7.67
N ASP A 604 -33.59 4.97 -6.97
CA ASP A 604 -33.40 6.18 -6.18
C ASP A 604 -32.31 5.94 -5.09
N PRO A 605 -31.25 6.76 -5.05
CA PRO A 605 -30.15 6.63 -4.08
C PRO A 605 -30.63 6.55 -2.62
N THR A 606 -31.69 7.29 -2.28
CA THR A 606 -32.22 7.35 -0.90
C THR A 606 -32.86 6.03 -0.46
N TYR A 607 -33.07 5.07 -1.37
CA TYR A 607 -33.55 3.74 -1.03
C TYR A 607 -32.46 2.90 -0.35
N PHE A 608 -31.20 3.29 -0.42
CA PHE A 608 -30.08 2.55 0.19
C PHE A 608 -29.55 3.21 1.47
N PHE A 609 -30.26 4.20 2.01
CA PHE A 609 -29.89 4.83 3.27
C PHE A 609 -30.14 3.89 4.47
N THR A 610 -29.16 3.81 5.37
CA THR A 610 -29.29 3.20 6.70
C THR A 610 -28.66 4.09 7.78
N PRO A 611 -29.23 4.16 8.99
CA PRO A 611 -28.58 4.80 10.13
C PRO A 611 -27.52 3.91 10.82
N HIS A 612 -27.11 2.79 10.20
CA HIS A 612 -26.15 1.85 10.76
C HIS A 612 -25.00 1.58 9.79
N SER A 613 -24.24 2.62 9.44
CA SER A 613 -23.04 2.49 8.60
C SER A 613 -21.82 2.06 9.40
N TYR A 614 -21.03 1.19 8.78
CA TYR A 614 -19.75 0.70 9.24
C TYR A 614 -18.73 0.91 8.12
N GLU A 615 -18.01 2.01 8.19
CA GLU A 615 -16.90 2.28 7.29
C GLU A 615 -15.60 1.81 7.94
N ARG A 616 -14.77 1.15 7.14
CA ARG A 616 -13.45 0.71 7.55
C ARG A 616 -12.44 1.33 6.61
N HIS A 617 -11.43 1.97 7.16
CA HIS A 617 -10.52 2.80 6.38
C HIS A 617 -9.11 2.77 6.96
N ILE A 618 -8.11 3.13 6.15
CA ILE A 618 -6.75 3.38 6.64
C ILE A 618 -6.67 4.78 7.27
N GLU A 619 -5.70 5.00 8.15
CA GLU A 619 -5.52 6.30 8.83
C GLU A 619 -5.18 7.44 7.86
N GLN A 620 -4.48 7.14 6.76
CA GLN A 620 -3.87 8.11 5.83
C GLN A 620 -2.80 9.01 6.49
N GLY A 621 -2.57 8.87 7.79
CA GLY A 621 -1.48 9.46 8.57
C GLY A 621 -0.58 8.42 9.25
N ASP A 622 0.21 8.87 10.23
CA ASP A 622 1.20 8.08 10.97
C ASP A 622 0.94 8.05 12.51
N PHE A 623 -0.15 8.64 12.98
CA PHE A 623 -0.42 8.80 14.41
C PHE A 623 -0.66 7.46 15.12
N LEU A 624 -1.44 6.54 14.55
CA LEU A 624 -1.66 5.22 15.14
C LEU A 624 -0.39 4.39 15.11
N HIS A 625 0.45 4.60 14.10
CA HIS A 625 1.79 4.04 14.05
C HIS A 625 2.64 4.51 15.24
N LEU A 626 2.76 5.82 15.45
CA LEU A 626 3.49 6.41 16.56
C LEU A 626 2.94 5.98 17.92
N LYS A 627 1.62 5.86 18.07
CA LYS A 627 0.97 5.40 19.32
C LYS A 627 1.02 3.88 19.52
N LYS A 628 1.45 3.12 18.51
CA LYS A 628 1.43 1.64 18.50
C LYS A 628 0.02 1.12 18.83
N VAL A 629 -0.98 1.68 18.18
CA VAL A 629 -2.39 1.27 18.23
C VAL A 629 -2.74 0.69 16.85
N PRO A 630 -3.27 -0.53 16.75
CA PRO A 630 -3.56 -1.14 15.44
C PRO A 630 -4.87 -0.62 14.82
N ILE A 631 -5.89 -0.38 15.66
CA ILE A 631 -7.24 -0.01 15.25
C ILE A 631 -7.81 1.00 16.25
N VAL A 632 -8.54 1.99 15.76
CA VAL A 632 -9.30 2.96 16.56
C VAL A 632 -10.68 3.21 15.95
N LEU A 633 -11.62 3.69 16.76
CA LEU A 633 -12.86 4.30 16.26
C LEU A 633 -12.73 5.81 16.21
N VAL A 634 -13.22 6.41 15.13
CA VAL A 634 -13.27 7.86 14.97
C VAL A 634 -14.46 8.40 15.76
N TYR A 635 -14.22 9.29 16.72
CA TYR A 635 -15.29 9.93 17.48
C TYR A 635 -15.96 11.06 16.71
N SER A 636 -15.18 11.81 15.94
CA SER A 636 -15.66 12.92 15.12
C SER A 636 -14.83 13.03 13.86
N ILE A 637 -15.49 13.38 12.76
CA ILE A 637 -14.83 13.72 11.52
C ILE A 637 -14.87 15.25 11.40
N MET A 638 -13.72 15.85 11.09
CA MET A 638 -13.65 17.28 10.84
C MET A 638 -14.57 17.67 9.69
N GLY A 639 -15.27 18.79 9.84
CA GLY A 639 -15.98 19.42 8.73
C GLY A 639 -14.98 19.94 7.71
N ILE A 640 -15.44 20.10 6.47
CA ILE A 640 -14.67 20.66 5.37
C ILE A 640 -15.33 21.94 4.86
N HIS A 641 -14.50 22.91 4.47
CA HIS A 641 -14.89 24.04 3.65
C HIS A 641 -13.81 24.25 2.59
N GLN A 642 -14.11 23.92 1.34
CA GLN A 642 -13.24 24.22 0.21
C GLN A 642 -13.85 25.31 -0.65
N GLU A 643 -13.03 26.32 -0.92
CA GLU A 643 -13.45 27.51 -1.64
C GLU A 643 -12.33 28.01 -2.54
N ASP A 644 -12.73 28.45 -3.73
CA ASP A 644 -11.88 29.16 -4.68
C ASP A 644 -12.03 30.66 -4.53
N PHE A 645 -10.89 31.33 -4.63
CA PHE A 645 -10.75 32.77 -4.70
C PHE A 645 -10.04 33.12 -6.00
N ILE A 646 -10.73 33.83 -6.89
CA ILE A 646 -10.21 34.27 -8.18
C ILE A 646 -9.84 35.74 -8.06
N PHE A 647 -8.55 36.00 -7.85
CA PHE A 647 -8.00 37.35 -7.73
C PHE A 647 -7.78 37.94 -9.11
N SER A 648 -8.29 39.15 -9.35
CA SER A 648 -8.18 39.88 -10.62
C SER A 648 -7.55 41.26 -10.40
N GLY A 649 -6.51 41.57 -11.16
CA GLY A 649 -5.79 42.85 -11.13
C GLY A 649 -4.26 42.69 -11.25
N LYS A 650 -3.55 43.82 -11.38
CA LYS A 650 -2.08 43.83 -11.60
C LYS A 650 -1.25 43.20 -10.49
N LYS A 651 -1.83 43.04 -9.29
CA LYS A 651 -1.21 42.46 -8.10
C LYS A 651 -1.90 41.16 -7.68
N ALA A 652 -2.55 40.44 -8.59
CA ALA A 652 -3.31 39.24 -8.25
C ALA A 652 -2.45 38.15 -7.58
N GLU A 653 -1.27 37.84 -8.15
CA GLU A 653 -0.29 36.89 -7.56
C GLU A 653 0.20 37.35 -6.17
N GLU A 654 0.47 38.65 -6.02
CA GLU A 654 0.88 39.24 -4.74
C GLU A 654 -0.20 39.07 -3.68
N ALA A 655 -1.44 39.44 -4.02
CA ALA A 655 -2.58 39.39 -3.13
C ALA A 655 -2.83 37.96 -2.62
N ALA A 656 -2.78 36.98 -3.52
CA ALA A 656 -3.02 35.60 -3.15
C ALA A 656 -1.88 34.98 -2.33
N LEU A 657 -0.61 35.35 -2.57
CA LEU A 657 0.50 34.98 -1.68
C LEU A 657 0.34 35.58 -0.28
N GLN A 658 -0.03 36.86 -0.19
CA GLN A 658 -0.30 37.51 1.10
C GLN A 658 -1.45 36.83 1.83
N PHE A 659 -2.50 36.46 1.09
CA PHE A 659 -3.65 35.77 1.64
C PHE A 659 -3.24 34.44 2.27
N ASN A 660 -2.42 33.64 1.56
CA ASN A 660 -1.92 32.37 2.10
C ASN A 660 -1.16 32.54 3.42
N VAL A 661 -0.23 33.51 3.47
CA VAL A 661 0.59 33.74 4.67
C VAL A 661 -0.27 34.20 5.84
N ARG A 662 -1.17 35.17 5.63
CA ARG A 662 -2.00 35.72 6.71
C ARG A 662 -3.00 34.71 7.26
N LEU A 663 -3.56 33.85 6.42
CA LEU A 663 -4.40 32.75 6.89
C LEU A 663 -3.62 31.76 7.74
N ARG A 664 -2.34 31.52 7.43
CA ARG A 664 -1.48 30.65 8.24
C ARG A 664 -1.11 31.31 9.57
N ASP A 665 -0.80 32.61 9.55
CA ASP A 665 -0.46 33.35 10.76
C ASP A 665 -1.65 33.44 11.73
N LEU A 666 -2.88 33.50 11.21
CA LEU A 666 -4.10 33.46 12.02
C LEU A 666 -4.17 32.22 12.94
N ILE A 667 -3.66 31.06 12.48
CA ILE A 667 -3.59 29.82 13.29
C ILE A 667 -2.59 29.96 14.45
N LEU A 668 -1.52 30.75 14.29
CA LEU A 668 -0.51 30.99 15.32
C LEU A 668 -0.95 32.05 16.34
N GLU A 669 -1.76 33.01 15.91
CA GLU A 669 -2.16 34.16 16.73
C GLU A 669 -3.29 33.84 17.71
N LYS A 670 -4.15 32.85 17.39
CA LYS A 670 -5.33 32.53 18.19
C LYS A 670 -5.35 31.07 18.61
N ASP A 671 -5.33 30.83 19.92
CA ASP A 671 -5.39 29.49 20.52
C ASP A 671 -6.64 28.69 20.09
N GLU A 672 -7.76 29.37 19.83
CA GLU A 672 -8.99 28.73 19.35
C GLU A 672 -8.85 28.04 17.97
N TYR A 673 -7.81 28.38 17.21
CA TYR A 673 -7.51 27.82 15.89
C TYR A 673 -6.39 26.79 15.89
N GLU A 674 -5.83 26.44 17.06
CA GLU A 674 -4.72 25.48 17.16
C GLU A 674 -5.03 24.15 16.44
N GLN A 675 -6.28 23.69 16.53
CA GLN A 675 -6.74 22.43 15.93
C GLN A 675 -7.31 22.59 14.51
N VAL A 676 -7.35 23.81 13.97
CA VAL A 676 -7.78 24.06 12.59
C VAL A 676 -6.69 23.58 11.64
N ARG A 677 -7.09 22.77 10.66
CA ARG A 677 -6.22 22.36 9.56
C ARG A 677 -6.56 23.23 8.38
N LEU A 678 -5.58 24.00 7.92
CA LEU A 678 -5.71 24.81 6.71
C LEU A 678 -4.68 24.31 5.71
N THR A 679 -5.11 24.04 4.49
CA THR A 679 -4.24 24.01 3.31
C THR A 679 -4.66 25.17 2.43
N GLY A 680 -3.71 26.01 2.07
CA GLY A 680 -3.97 27.21 1.29
C GLY A 680 -2.93 27.30 0.20
N GLY A 681 -3.38 27.63 -1.01
CA GLY A 681 -2.50 27.90 -2.11
C GLY A 681 -2.26 26.70 -2.98
N ILE A 682 -2.93 26.75 -4.12
CA ILE A 682 -2.64 25.95 -5.30
C ILE A 682 -3.06 26.80 -6.52
N PHE A 683 -2.08 27.29 -7.27
CA PHE A 683 -2.25 28.35 -8.27
C PHE A 683 -2.39 27.82 -9.69
N ASP A 684 -3.34 28.41 -10.42
CA ASP A 684 -3.42 28.29 -11.87
C ASP A 684 -3.57 29.69 -12.48
N SER A 685 -2.81 29.96 -13.53
CA SER A 685 -2.91 31.23 -14.27
C SER A 685 -4.11 31.14 -15.19
N LEU A 686 -5.10 32.01 -14.97
CA LEU A 686 -6.27 32.11 -15.84
C LEU A 686 -6.06 33.13 -16.96
N THR A 687 -4.86 33.69 -17.09
CA THR A 687 -4.49 34.61 -18.18
C THR A 687 -4.03 33.79 -19.38
N GLU A 688 -4.55 34.07 -20.59
CA GLU A 688 -4.14 33.34 -21.78
C GLU A 688 -2.64 33.52 -22.09
N PRO A 689 -1.93 32.49 -22.57
CA PRO A 689 -0.50 32.58 -22.87
C PRO A 689 -0.11 33.70 -23.84
N ALA A 690 -1.02 34.09 -24.73
CA ALA A 690 -0.83 35.19 -25.69
C ALA A 690 -0.88 36.58 -25.04
N GLU A 691 -1.38 36.68 -23.80
CA GLU A 691 -1.54 37.93 -23.04
C GLU A 691 -0.41 38.17 -22.02
N TYR A 692 0.55 37.24 -21.89
CA TYR A 692 1.74 37.48 -21.06
C TYR A 692 2.51 38.69 -21.56
N LYS A 693 2.66 39.70 -20.68
CA LYS A 693 3.54 40.84 -20.89
C LYS A 693 4.83 40.61 -20.08
N PRO A 694 5.91 40.10 -20.71
CA PRO A 694 7.14 39.85 -19.99
C PRO A 694 7.73 41.18 -19.50
N GLU A 695 7.95 41.27 -18.20
CA GLU A 695 8.71 42.36 -17.60
C GLU A 695 10.19 41.99 -17.66
N VAL A 696 11.02 42.77 -18.36
CA VAL A 696 12.46 42.55 -18.40
C VAL A 696 13.06 42.90 -17.04
N LEU A 697 13.88 42.00 -16.51
CA LEU A 697 14.50 42.16 -15.20
C LEU A 697 15.98 42.51 -15.36
N GLU A 698 16.46 43.49 -14.59
CA GLU A 698 17.89 43.79 -14.47
C GLU A 698 18.62 42.64 -13.76
N ILE A 699 18.09 42.20 -12.61
CA ILE A 699 18.48 40.98 -11.93
C ILE A 699 17.22 40.19 -11.61
N GLY A 700 17.11 38.99 -12.16
CA GLY A 700 15.99 38.08 -11.93
C GLY A 700 16.46 36.72 -11.44
N MET A 701 15.78 36.20 -10.43
CA MET A 701 16.06 34.91 -9.82
C MET A 701 14.78 34.12 -9.63
N ARG A 702 14.70 32.94 -10.24
CA ARG A 702 13.67 31.95 -9.97
C ARG A 702 14.11 31.03 -8.85
N TRP A 703 13.37 31.04 -7.77
CA TRP A 703 13.58 30.21 -6.59
C TRP A 703 12.61 29.04 -6.61
N THR A 704 13.13 27.83 -6.43
CA THR A 704 12.32 26.62 -6.25
C THR A 704 12.57 26.07 -4.86
N LEU A 705 11.51 25.97 -4.05
CA LEU A 705 11.52 25.50 -2.67
C LEU A 705 10.88 24.12 -2.61
N GLU A 706 11.59 23.15 -2.06
CA GLU A 706 11.13 21.76 -1.93
C GLU A 706 10.72 21.45 -0.49
N GLY A 707 9.44 21.14 -0.30
CA GLY A 707 8.82 20.71 0.95
C GLY A 707 8.47 19.21 0.94
N GLU A 708 7.26 18.87 1.35
CA GLU A 708 6.75 17.49 1.40
C GLU A 708 5.28 17.44 0.98
N ARG A 709 4.95 16.53 0.06
CA ARG A 709 3.57 16.27 -0.35
C ARG A 709 2.93 15.31 0.63
N ASP A 710 1.74 15.67 1.10
CA ASP A 710 0.99 14.94 2.11
C ASP A 710 -0.51 15.25 2.01
N HIS A 711 -1.35 14.44 2.65
CA HIS A 711 -2.80 14.62 2.64
C HIS A 711 -3.22 15.85 3.47
N ALA A 712 -3.83 16.84 2.81
CA ALA A 712 -4.25 18.12 3.38
C ALA A 712 -5.11 17.98 4.64
N GLY A 713 -5.97 16.95 4.67
CA GLY A 713 -6.82 16.69 5.81
C GLY A 713 -6.18 15.88 6.91
N ALA A 714 -5.34 14.90 6.59
CA ALA A 714 -4.90 13.87 7.56
C ALA A 714 -3.64 14.31 8.32
N THR A 715 -2.77 15.06 7.65
CA THR A 715 -1.50 15.54 8.22
C THR A 715 -1.73 16.72 9.16
N ARG A 716 -1.25 16.57 10.40
CA ARG A 716 -1.32 17.61 11.43
C ARG A 716 -0.40 18.78 11.09
N ASN A 717 -0.73 19.98 11.55
CA ASN A 717 0.00 21.21 11.23
C ASN A 717 1.50 21.11 11.54
N GLU A 718 1.87 20.60 12.71
CA GLU A 718 3.27 20.46 13.15
C GLU A 718 4.12 19.54 12.25
N ASN A 719 3.46 18.63 11.54
CA ASN A 719 4.10 17.68 10.63
C ASN A 719 4.21 18.19 9.20
N ARG A 720 3.57 19.32 8.85
CA ARG A 720 3.54 19.83 7.46
C ARG A 720 4.86 20.49 7.07
N ARG A 721 5.22 20.34 5.79
CA ARG A 721 6.33 21.02 5.11
C ARG A 721 5.81 21.66 3.81
N ASP A 722 4.96 22.66 3.96
CA ASP A 722 4.19 23.25 2.86
C ASP A 722 5.00 24.32 2.13
N ALA A 723 5.38 24.02 0.89
CA ALA A 723 6.21 24.89 0.06
C ALA A 723 5.48 26.17 -0.39
N GLY A 724 4.14 26.15 -0.44
CA GLY A 724 3.33 27.31 -0.84
C GLY A 724 3.34 28.42 0.20
N VAL A 725 3.27 28.07 1.49
CA VAL A 725 3.40 29.04 2.59
C VAL A 725 4.83 29.62 2.63
N ALA A 726 5.85 28.77 2.44
CA ALA A 726 7.25 29.20 2.44
C ALA A 726 7.54 30.23 1.32
N ALA A 727 6.94 30.09 0.14
CA ALA A 727 7.06 31.06 -0.95
C ALA A 727 6.54 32.44 -0.55
N GLY A 728 5.38 32.51 0.10
CA GLY A 728 4.82 33.77 0.58
C GLY A 728 5.67 34.41 1.69
N ARG A 729 6.19 33.60 2.64
CA ARG A 729 7.11 34.08 3.68
C ARG A 729 8.41 34.62 3.10
N LEU A 730 8.96 33.97 2.07
CA LEU A 730 10.16 34.42 1.37
C LEU A 730 9.96 35.81 0.76
N ILE A 731 8.83 36.04 0.08
CA ILE A 731 8.48 37.35 -0.46
C ILE A 731 8.36 38.41 0.61
N ASN A 732 7.71 38.09 1.75
CA ASN A 732 7.58 39.05 2.86
C ASN A 732 8.94 39.44 3.44
N PHE A 733 9.84 38.47 3.58
CA PHE A 733 11.21 38.73 3.99
C PHE A 733 11.94 39.63 2.98
N VAL A 734 11.84 39.36 1.68
CA VAL A 734 12.52 40.16 0.64
C VAL A 734 12.00 41.60 0.61
N LYS A 735 10.69 41.82 0.72
CA LYS A 735 10.11 43.17 0.82
C LYS A 735 10.71 43.93 2.00
N LYS A 736 10.70 43.31 3.18
CA LYS A 736 11.27 43.91 4.39
C LYS A 736 12.77 44.19 4.24
N LEU A 737 13.53 43.25 3.68
CA LEU A 737 14.96 43.41 3.43
C LEU A 737 15.24 44.61 2.53
N ILE A 738 14.44 44.83 1.49
CA ILE A 738 14.56 45.98 0.59
C ILE A 738 14.17 47.28 1.30
N GLU A 739 13.10 47.28 2.09
CA GLU A 739 12.66 48.43 2.89
C GLU A 739 13.75 48.86 3.89
N ASP A 740 14.27 47.91 4.67
CA ASP A 740 15.35 48.13 5.62
C ASP A 740 16.60 48.66 4.90
N TYR A 741 17.01 48.02 3.80
CA TYR A 741 18.17 48.44 3.01
C TYR A 741 18.02 49.86 2.43
N ASN A 742 16.87 50.18 1.83
CA ASN A 742 16.57 51.51 1.28
C ASN A 742 16.43 52.58 2.38
N SER A 743 16.11 52.20 3.62
CA SER A 743 16.08 53.15 4.74
C SER A 743 17.48 53.54 5.24
N GLU A 744 18.43 52.61 5.11
CA GLU A 744 19.82 52.78 5.56
C GLU A 744 20.75 53.32 4.47
N HIS A 745 20.34 53.24 3.19
CA HIS A 745 21.13 53.65 2.03
C HIS A 745 20.35 54.65 1.18
N THR A 746 21.03 55.48 0.39
CA THR A 746 20.38 56.37 -0.60
C THR A 746 19.87 55.62 -1.85
N SER A 747 19.71 54.31 -1.75
CA SER A 747 19.28 53.42 -2.83
C SER A 747 17.75 53.48 -3.02
N SER A 748 17.30 53.18 -4.23
CA SER A 748 15.86 53.11 -4.58
C SER A 748 15.55 51.75 -5.21
N ILE A 749 15.95 50.68 -4.52
CA ILE A 749 15.76 49.32 -5.02
C ILE A 749 14.26 49.02 -5.05
N LEU A 750 13.79 48.47 -6.17
CA LEU A 750 12.40 48.07 -6.36
C LEU A 750 12.30 46.56 -6.55
N LEU A 751 11.23 45.99 -6.01
CA LEU A 751 10.90 44.57 -6.14
C LEU A 751 9.91 44.35 -7.29
N SER A 752 10.23 43.40 -8.17
CA SER A 752 9.26 42.76 -9.05
C SER A 752 9.12 41.30 -8.68
N GLN A 753 7.88 40.82 -8.57
CA GLN A 753 7.59 39.44 -8.21
C GLN A 753 6.56 38.83 -9.14
N GLY A 754 6.65 37.54 -9.39
CA GLY A 754 5.63 36.79 -10.10
C GLY A 754 6.10 35.45 -10.63
N GLY A 755 5.34 34.85 -11.55
CA GLY A 755 5.62 33.53 -12.10
C GLY A 755 5.62 32.47 -10.99
N VAL A 756 4.56 32.51 -10.18
CA VAL A 756 4.38 31.66 -9.02
C VAL A 756 3.67 30.38 -9.44
N GLU A 757 4.27 29.24 -9.14
CA GLU A 757 3.75 27.92 -9.50
C GLU A 757 3.88 26.97 -8.31
N PHE A 758 2.83 26.23 -7.99
CA PHE A 758 2.85 25.22 -6.93
C PHE A 758 2.60 23.84 -7.53
N TRP A 759 3.26 22.82 -6.97
CA TRP A 759 3.16 21.46 -7.45
C TRP A 759 2.59 20.54 -6.34
N PRO A 760 1.56 19.71 -6.63
CA PRO A 760 1.15 19.17 -7.94
C PRO A 760 0.15 20.01 -8.79
N GLY A 761 0.02 21.31 -8.58
CA GLY A 761 -1.06 22.10 -9.21
C GLY A 761 -2.40 21.81 -8.54
N LEU A 762 -3.54 22.18 -9.16
CA LEU A 762 -4.93 22.26 -8.63
C LEU A 762 -5.55 20.99 -7.99
N ASN A 763 -4.85 20.33 -7.08
CA ASN A 763 -5.36 19.24 -6.24
C ASN A 763 -5.53 19.70 -4.78
N ARG A 764 -6.75 20.13 -4.42
CA ARG A 764 -7.11 20.75 -3.13
C ARG A 764 -6.79 19.88 -1.91
N ASN A 765 -6.75 18.56 -2.08
CA ASN A 765 -6.57 17.60 -1.00
C ASN A 765 -5.09 17.30 -0.70
N VAL A 766 -4.15 17.98 -1.37
CA VAL A 766 -2.70 17.73 -1.25
C VAL A 766 -1.97 18.98 -0.80
N ILE A 767 -1.10 18.84 0.19
CA ILE A 767 -0.17 19.88 0.62
C ILE A 767 0.87 20.12 -0.49
N PRO A 768 1.10 21.36 -0.96
CA PRO A 768 2.13 21.65 -1.95
C PRO A 768 3.52 21.20 -1.48
N GLY A 769 4.12 20.25 -2.19
CA GLY A 769 5.47 19.79 -1.85
C GLY A 769 6.58 20.48 -2.63
N SER A 770 6.25 21.28 -3.64
CA SER A 770 7.21 22.17 -4.29
C SER A 770 6.53 23.47 -4.68
N SER A 771 7.26 24.58 -4.60
CA SER A 771 6.83 25.88 -5.09
C SER A 771 7.95 26.56 -5.85
N SER A 772 7.60 27.25 -6.93
CA SER A 772 8.50 28.11 -7.68
C SER A 772 7.97 29.54 -7.69
N LEU A 773 8.86 30.52 -7.55
CA LEU A 773 8.54 31.93 -7.68
C LEU A 773 9.73 32.70 -8.25
N THR A 774 9.43 33.77 -8.98
CA THR A 774 10.47 34.63 -9.55
C THR A 774 10.53 35.96 -8.80
N ILE A 775 11.73 36.32 -8.35
CA ILE A 775 12.07 37.56 -7.66
C ILE A 775 13.01 38.37 -8.56
N GLY A 776 12.56 39.55 -8.95
CA GLY A 776 13.31 40.55 -9.70
C GLY A 776 13.66 41.75 -8.83
N LEU A 777 14.90 42.21 -8.91
CA LEU A 777 15.38 43.42 -8.24
C LEU A 777 15.78 44.44 -9.30
N HIS A 778 15.31 45.67 -9.15
CA HIS A 778 15.64 46.80 -10.02
C HIS A 778 16.38 47.88 -9.23
N GLY A 779 17.24 48.65 -9.90
CA GLY A 779 18.00 49.73 -9.26
C GLY A 779 19.23 49.25 -8.48
N ILE A 780 19.69 48.03 -8.77
CA ILE A 780 20.94 47.48 -8.22
C ILE A 780 22.13 48.10 -8.94
N ARG A 781 23.12 48.59 -8.18
CA ARG A 781 24.23 49.40 -8.70
C ARG A 781 25.41 48.55 -9.16
N ASP A 782 25.69 47.44 -8.48
CA ASP A 782 26.84 46.58 -8.75
C ASP A 782 26.62 45.13 -8.32
N GLU A 783 27.57 44.26 -8.69
CA GLU A 783 27.56 42.84 -8.35
C GLU A 783 27.65 42.58 -6.83
N GLN A 784 28.23 43.49 -6.03
CA GLN A 784 28.33 43.29 -4.59
C GLN A 784 26.96 43.47 -3.92
N GLU A 785 26.20 44.47 -4.36
CA GLU A 785 24.82 44.70 -3.92
C GLU A 785 23.92 43.53 -4.34
N ALA A 786 24.05 43.05 -5.59
CA ALA A 786 23.35 41.83 -6.05
C ALA A 786 23.68 40.59 -5.19
N PHE A 787 24.98 40.38 -4.93
CA PHE A 787 25.47 39.27 -4.12
C PHE A 787 24.99 39.36 -2.67
N TYR A 788 24.90 40.56 -2.10
CA TYR A 788 24.35 40.79 -0.76
C TYR A 788 22.91 40.27 -0.66
N PHE A 789 22.02 40.70 -1.56
CA PHE A 789 20.63 40.23 -1.55
C PHE A 789 20.53 38.72 -1.75
N GLN A 790 21.28 38.16 -2.70
CA GLN A 790 21.34 36.71 -2.90
C GLN A 790 21.73 35.97 -1.62
N GLN A 791 22.75 36.44 -0.90
CA GLN A 791 23.22 35.80 0.32
C GLN A 791 22.23 35.93 1.48
N GLN A 792 21.60 37.09 1.66
CA GLN A 792 20.58 37.27 2.69
C GLN A 792 19.36 36.37 2.44
N ILE A 793 18.91 36.27 1.20
CA ILE A 793 17.81 35.38 0.80
C ILE A 793 18.17 33.92 1.06
N ARG A 794 19.37 33.47 0.64
CA ARG A 794 19.85 32.11 0.93
C ARG A 794 19.95 31.82 2.42
N ALA A 795 20.46 32.77 3.21
CA ALA A 795 20.58 32.63 4.65
C ALA A 795 19.21 32.51 5.33
N TYR A 796 18.22 33.31 4.90
CA TYR A 796 16.86 33.22 5.40
C TYR A 796 16.21 31.87 5.08
N ILE A 797 16.37 31.37 3.85
CA ILE A 797 15.84 30.05 3.47
C ILE A 797 16.52 28.95 4.32
N ALA A 798 17.85 28.94 4.38
CA ALA A 798 18.62 27.91 5.08
C ALA A 798 18.45 27.95 6.61
N GLY A 799 18.16 29.11 7.19
CA GLY A 799 18.07 29.30 8.64
C GLY A 799 16.66 29.36 9.21
N LYS A 800 15.72 30.00 8.51
CA LYS A 800 14.33 30.16 8.97
C LYS A 800 13.41 29.17 8.27
N LEU A 801 13.32 29.20 6.94
CA LEU A 801 12.38 28.36 6.22
C LEU A 801 12.69 26.85 6.29
N SER A 802 13.92 26.46 6.63
CA SER A 802 14.30 25.05 6.85
C SER A 802 13.85 24.49 8.19
N LEU A 803 13.45 25.34 9.15
CA LEU A 803 13.02 24.91 10.47
C LEU A 803 11.52 24.62 10.47
N PRO A 804 11.07 23.51 11.08
CA PRO A 804 9.64 23.24 11.22
C PRO A 804 9.01 24.15 12.28
N VAL A 805 7.76 24.56 12.05
CA VAL A 805 6.95 25.37 12.97
C VAL A 805 5.63 24.67 13.30
N SER A 806 5.04 24.98 14.45
CA SER A 806 3.83 24.32 14.97
C SER A 806 2.60 24.49 14.07
N SER A 807 2.46 25.62 13.38
CA SER A 807 1.35 25.87 12.44
C SER A 807 1.51 25.19 11.08
N GLY A 808 2.67 24.57 10.81
CA GLY A 808 3.03 24.09 9.49
C GLY A 808 3.34 25.24 8.51
N GLY A 809 4.03 24.93 7.42
CA GLY A 809 4.37 25.94 6.38
C GLY A 809 5.84 26.28 6.23
N GLU A 810 6.68 25.84 7.17
CA GLU A 810 8.14 25.87 7.05
C GLU A 810 8.68 24.42 7.09
N GLY A 811 10.01 24.26 7.08
CA GLY A 811 10.68 22.97 7.01
C GLY A 811 11.07 22.54 5.59
N ILE A 812 11.41 23.51 4.74
CA ILE A 812 11.89 23.29 3.37
C ILE A 812 13.14 22.40 3.40
N LYS A 813 13.07 21.27 2.67
CA LYS A 813 14.12 20.24 2.59
C LYS A 813 15.28 20.68 1.71
N SER A 814 14.98 21.36 0.60
CA SER A 814 16.00 21.86 -0.30
C SER A 814 15.52 23.08 -1.10
N CYS A 815 16.47 23.80 -1.68
CA CYS A 815 16.20 24.98 -2.49
C CYS A 815 17.14 25.00 -3.69
N SER A 816 16.62 25.44 -4.84
CA SER A 816 17.43 25.77 -6.01
C SER A 816 17.10 27.17 -6.52
N VAL A 817 18.06 27.79 -7.21
CA VAL A 817 17.90 29.13 -7.79
C VAL A 817 18.44 29.13 -9.21
N GLN A 818 17.71 29.78 -10.11
CA GLN A 818 18.08 29.96 -11.51
C GLN A 818 17.98 31.45 -11.88
N GLU A 819 18.98 31.98 -12.57
CA GLU A 819 18.90 33.33 -13.11
C GLU A 819 17.92 33.38 -14.27
N VAL A 820 17.12 34.45 -14.31
CA VAL A 820 16.12 34.69 -15.35
C VAL A 820 16.14 36.17 -15.76
N HIS A 821 15.87 36.42 -17.04
CA HIS A 821 15.91 37.78 -17.62
C HIS A 821 14.54 38.41 -17.80
N TYR A 822 13.47 37.65 -17.57
CA TYR A 822 12.11 38.12 -17.69
C TYR A 822 11.22 37.50 -16.63
N LEU A 823 10.12 38.20 -16.36
CA LEU A 823 9.09 37.81 -15.43
C LEU A 823 7.74 37.79 -16.12
N ASN A 824 7.01 36.71 -15.93
CA ASN A 824 5.63 36.58 -16.35
C ASN A 824 4.72 36.84 -15.15
N LYS A 825 3.76 37.77 -15.28
CA LYS A 825 2.75 38.04 -14.27
C LYS A 825 1.38 37.70 -14.82
N SER A 826 0.58 36.98 -14.04
CA SER A 826 -0.84 36.79 -14.31
C SER A 826 -1.65 37.93 -13.67
N GLU A 827 -2.55 38.54 -14.45
CA GLU A 827 -3.53 39.50 -13.91
C GLU A 827 -4.78 38.80 -13.36
N LYS A 828 -4.89 37.48 -13.52
CA LYS A 828 -5.99 36.67 -12.99
C LYS A 828 -5.49 35.32 -12.48
N VAL A 829 -5.54 35.12 -11.16
CA VAL A 829 -5.08 33.87 -10.54
C VAL A 829 -6.15 33.23 -9.68
N LYS A 830 -6.20 31.90 -9.74
CA LYS A 830 -7.05 31.08 -8.88
C LYS A 830 -6.26 30.64 -7.65
N PHE A 831 -6.83 30.84 -6.46
CA PHE A 831 -6.29 30.38 -5.19
C PHE A 831 -7.35 29.55 -4.46
N ALA A 832 -7.01 28.32 -4.10
CA ALA A 832 -7.90 27.43 -3.35
C ALA A 832 -7.52 27.38 -1.87
N ILE A 833 -8.53 27.24 -1.00
CA ILE A 833 -8.36 26.79 0.38
C ILE A 833 -9.06 25.47 0.62
N ASP A 834 -8.51 24.69 1.55
CA ASP A 834 -9.15 23.57 2.25
C ASP A 834 -9.03 23.84 3.74
N LEU A 835 -10.16 24.16 4.36
CA LEU A 835 -10.30 24.45 5.79
C LEU A 835 -11.01 23.27 6.47
N ARG A 836 -10.39 22.73 7.53
CA ARG A 836 -10.98 21.65 8.33
C ARG A 836 -10.95 21.93 9.82
N SER A 837 -12.06 21.65 10.48
CA SER A 837 -12.24 21.81 11.92
C SER A 837 -13.19 20.77 12.47
N ALA A 838 -12.91 20.28 13.68
CA ALA A 838 -13.83 19.39 14.41
C ALA A 838 -14.98 20.15 15.10
N ASN A 839 -14.93 21.48 15.11
CA ASN A 839 -15.90 22.36 15.75
C ASN A 839 -16.49 23.35 14.74
N ILE A 840 -17.83 23.39 14.66
CA ILE A 840 -18.58 24.25 13.76
C ILE A 840 -18.43 25.74 14.09
N ASP A 841 -18.35 26.10 15.38
CA ASP A 841 -18.23 27.49 15.82
C ASP A 841 -16.86 28.05 15.50
N THR A 842 -15.81 27.24 15.70
CA THR A 842 -14.45 27.55 15.24
C THR A 842 -14.41 27.78 13.73
N ASN A 843 -15.16 26.98 12.95
CA ASN A 843 -15.24 27.15 11.50
C ASN A 843 -15.94 28.47 11.12
N LYS A 844 -17.05 28.80 11.79
CA LYS A 844 -17.76 30.08 11.60
C LYS A 844 -16.84 31.27 11.93
N ALA A 845 -16.13 31.23 13.06
CA ALA A 845 -15.22 32.29 13.49
C ALA A 845 -14.04 32.47 12.51
N PHE A 846 -13.43 31.36 12.08
CA PHE A 846 -12.31 31.40 11.13
C PHE A 846 -12.74 32.02 9.80
N LEU A 847 -13.93 31.68 9.28
CA LEU A 847 -14.45 32.25 8.05
C LEU A 847 -14.72 33.76 8.17
N GLN A 848 -15.12 34.26 9.35
CA GLN A 848 -15.28 35.70 9.60
C GLN A 848 -13.93 36.43 9.59
N ASP A 849 -12.91 35.88 10.25
CA ASP A 849 -11.55 36.46 10.23
C ASP A 849 -10.94 36.42 8.82
N LEU A 850 -11.20 35.34 8.07
CA LEU A 850 -10.79 35.21 6.68
C LEU A 850 -11.37 36.34 5.82
N GLU A 851 -12.64 36.69 6.01
CA GLU A 851 -13.27 37.80 5.28
C GLU A 851 -12.59 39.14 5.60
N MET A 852 -12.25 39.39 6.86
CA MET A 852 -11.50 40.60 7.25
C MET A 852 -10.12 40.67 6.60
N ILE A 853 -9.40 39.54 6.54
CA ILE A 853 -8.10 39.45 5.85
C ILE A 853 -8.26 39.71 4.35
N LEU A 854 -9.29 39.13 3.74
CA LEU A 854 -9.55 39.26 2.31
C LEU A 854 -9.85 40.72 1.94
N ASP A 855 -10.69 41.40 2.72
CA ASP A 855 -11.05 42.81 2.50
C ASP A 855 -9.82 43.74 2.56
N ASP A 856 -8.93 43.52 3.54
CA ASP A 856 -7.70 44.29 3.70
C ASP A 856 -6.71 44.03 2.53
N ILE A 857 -6.62 42.80 2.05
CA ILE A 857 -5.81 42.45 0.87
C ILE A 857 -6.39 43.09 -0.39
N CYS A 858 -7.71 43.04 -0.59
CA CYS A 858 -8.37 43.66 -1.74
C CYS A 858 -8.09 45.17 -1.77
N HIS A 859 -8.17 45.85 -0.62
CA HIS A 859 -7.85 47.27 -0.49
C HIS A 859 -6.36 47.58 -0.75
N SER A 860 -5.45 46.87 -0.09
CA SER A 860 -4.01 47.14 -0.16
C SER A 860 -3.40 46.82 -1.53
N CYS A 861 -3.84 45.72 -2.15
CA CYS A 861 -3.35 45.29 -3.46
C CYS A 861 -4.16 45.88 -4.63
N LYS A 862 -5.32 46.48 -4.37
CA LYS A 862 -6.26 47.00 -5.39
C LYS A 862 -6.66 45.91 -6.40
N VAL A 863 -7.12 44.79 -5.88
CA VAL A 863 -7.57 43.62 -6.64
C VAL A 863 -9.04 43.33 -6.36
N GLU A 864 -9.72 42.72 -7.32
CA GLU A 864 -11.08 42.19 -7.16
C GLU A 864 -11.01 40.68 -6.91
N VAL A 865 -11.96 40.13 -6.14
CA VAL A 865 -11.99 38.69 -5.81
C VAL A 865 -13.37 38.12 -6.07
N GLU A 866 -13.44 37.11 -6.94
CA GLU A 866 -14.62 36.25 -7.11
C GLU A 866 -14.46 34.99 -6.26
N ARG A 867 -15.56 34.52 -5.65
CA ARG A 867 -15.58 33.39 -4.72
C ARG A 867 -16.44 32.25 -5.27
N LYS A 868 -15.97 31.01 -5.15
CA LYS A 868 -16.74 29.82 -5.55
C LYS A 868 -16.56 28.70 -4.52
N ILE A 869 -17.63 28.36 -3.82
CA ILE A 869 -17.64 27.23 -2.88
C ILE A 869 -17.68 25.94 -3.69
N GLU A 870 -16.70 25.08 -3.45
CA GLU A 870 -16.59 23.78 -4.12
C GLU A 870 -17.11 22.66 -3.22
N GLN A 871 -16.80 22.71 -1.92
CA GLN A 871 -17.24 21.73 -0.93
C GLN A 871 -17.61 22.39 0.40
N ARG A 872 -18.64 21.88 1.05
CA ARG A 872 -19.04 22.34 2.40
C ARG A 872 -19.77 21.26 3.18
N LEU A 873 -19.14 20.80 4.26
CA LEU A 873 -19.75 19.86 5.19
C LEU A 873 -19.37 20.20 6.64
N ASN A 874 -20.34 20.17 7.54
CA ASN A 874 -20.09 20.44 8.96
C ASN A 874 -19.45 19.21 9.64
N PRO A 875 -18.74 19.38 10.77
CA PRO A 875 -18.29 18.26 11.58
C PRO A 875 -19.47 17.55 12.25
N TYR A 876 -19.39 16.22 12.37
CA TYR A 876 -20.40 15.40 13.06
C TYR A 876 -19.74 14.40 14.02
N SER A 877 -20.33 14.29 15.20
CA SER A 877 -19.97 13.30 16.22
C SER A 877 -20.54 11.93 15.87
N LEU A 878 -19.66 10.96 15.63
CA LEU A 878 -20.04 9.59 15.28
C LEU A 878 -20.62 8.83 16.47
N ASP A 879 -20.13 9.11 17.69
CA ASP A 879 -20.68 8.56 18.93
C ASP A 879 -22.14 8.95 19.17
N LYS A 880 -22.51 10.18 18.77
CA LYS A 880 -23.89 10.68 18.87
C LYS A 880 -24.77 10.19 17.73
N THR A 881 -24.25 10.17 16.51
CA THR A 881 -25.01 9.78 15.30
C THR A 881 -25.10 8.27 15.12
N GLY A 882 -24.30 7.50 15.87
CA GLY A 882 -24.30 6.05 15.88
C GLY A 882 -23.56 5.41 14.71
N GLN A 883 -22.90 6.18 13.85
CA GLN A 883 -22.14 5.64 12.70
C GLN A 883 -20.76 5.15 13.15
N VAL A 884 -20.22 4.14 12.46
CA VAL A 884 -18.89 3.61 12.75
C VAL A 884 -17.94 3.95 11.63
N LEU A 885 -16.83 4.58 11.99
CA LEU A 885 -15.65 4.70 11.15
C LEU A 885 -14.47 4.06 11.90
N GLN A 886 -14.11 2.84 11.49
CA GLN A 886 -12.98 2.09 12.00
C GLN A 886 -11.72 2.44 11.20
N ILE A 887 -10.74 3.03 11.87
CA ILE A 887 -9.46 3.39 11.25
C ILE A 887 -8.39 2.39 11.64
N GLU A 888 -7.69 1.89 10.62
CA GLU A 888 -6.54 1.01 10.77
C GLU A 888 -5.24 1.78 10.63
N ARG A 889 -4.26 1.36 11.43
CA ARG A 889 -2.91 1.88 11.32
C ARG A 889 -2.33 1.64 9.92
N SER A 890 -2.04 2.72 9.24
CA SER A 890 -1.20 2.77 8.03
C SER A 890 0.18 3.36 8.32
N TYR A 891 1.09 3.26 7.36
CA TYR A 891 2.39 3.92 7.39
C TYR A 891 2.43 4.88 6.19
N GLY A 892 2.57 6.19 6.43
CA GLY A 892 2.94 7.16 5.38
C GLY A 892 1.95 7.30 4.21
N GLY A 893 0.64 7.34 4.47
CA GLY A 893 -0.39 7.52 3.44
C GLY A 893 -0.85 6.21 2.80
N SER A 894 -1.21 6.26 1.51
CA SER A 894 -1.83 5.16 0.76
C SER A 894 -0.84 4.00 0.44
N HIS A 895 0.47 4.24 0.57
CA HIS A 895 1.53 3.25 0.38
C HIS A 895 2.16 2.81 1.70
N ASN A 896 1.98 1.54 2.08
CA ASN A 896 2.51 1.02 3.34
C ASN A 896 3.85 0.27 3.14
N PRO A 897 5.00 0.78 3.65
CA PRO A 897 6.29 0.09 3.59
C PRO A 897 6.39 -1.18 4.46
N ASN A 898 5.44 -1.43 5.38
CA ASN A 898 5.44 -2.57 6.30
C ASN A 898 4.15 -3.41 6.19
N GLU A 899 4.00 -4.06 5.04
CA GLU A 899 2.87 -4.93 4.72
C GLU A 899 2.60 -6.06 5.76
N THR A 900 3.56 -6.48 6.62
CA THR A 900 3.35 -7.59 7.58
C THR A 900 2.41 -7.07 8.65
N GLN A 901 2.73 -5.87 9.14
CA GLN A 901 2.08 -5.30 10.27
C GLN A 901 0.67 -4.91 9.85
N LEU A 902 0.55 -4.35 8.65
CA LEU A 902 -0.72 -4.14 7.98
C LEU A 902 -1.50 -5.45 7.82
N THR A 903 -0.87 -6.53 7.38
CA THR A 903 -1.51 -7.84 7.25
C THR A 903 -2.19 -8.32 8.55
N ARG A 904 -1.50 -8.19 9.69
CA ARG A 904 -2.06 -8.58 11.00
C ARG A 904 -3.16 -7.62 11.46
N ASP A 905 -2.99 -6.33 11.19
CA ASP A 905 -3.99 -5.32 11.53
C ASP A 905 -5.25 -5.50 10.65
N VAL A 906 -5.07 -5.85 9.37
CA VAL A 906 -6.15 -6.19 8.44
C VAL A 906 -6.95 -7.40 8.92
N LEU A 907 -6.28 -8.43 9.44
CA LEU A 907 -6.97 -9.58 10.04
C LEU A 907 -7.74 -9.18 11.30
N ARG A 908 -7.16 -8.37 12.19
CA ARG A 908 -7.86 -7.87 13.39
C ARG A 908 -9.11 -7.11 13.02
N GLY A 909 -9.01 -6.21 12.03
CA GLY A 909 -10.15 -5.42 11.58
C GLY A 909 -11.21 -6.28 10.92
N LEU A 910 -10.83 -7.29 10.14
CA LEU A 910 -11.77 -8.24 9.55
C LEU A 910 -12.50 -9.04 10.64
N LEU A 911 -11.80 -9.52 11.66
CA LEU A 911 -12.42 -10.24 12.78
C LEU A 911 -13.36 -9.34 13.58
N LEU A 912 -13.00 -8.08 13.82
CA LEU A 912 -13.88 -7.12 14.50
C LEU A 912 -15.15 -6.88 13.67
N GLN A 913 -14.99 -6.54 12.39
CA GLN A 913 -16.07 -6.27 11.46
C GLN A 913 -17.01 -7.48 11.30
N LEU A 914 -16.45 -8.69 11.17
CA LEU A 914 -17.20 -9.94 11.11
C LEU A 914 -17.99 -10.18 12.40
N SER A 915 -17.34 -10.05 13.57
CA SER A 915 -17.98 -10.29 14.87
C SER A 915 -19.13 -9.32 15.12
N ILE A 916 -18.93 -8.04 14.80
CA ILE A 916 -19.98 -7.01 14.88
C ILE A 916 -21.14 -7.34 13.94
N SER A 917 -20.85 -7.78 12.72
CA SER A 917 -21.88 -8.15 11.74
C SER A 917 -22.70 -9.34 12.23
N LEU A 918 -22.04 -10.39 12.73
CA LEU A 918 -22.71 -11.57 13.30
C LEU A 918 -23.59 -11.22 14.50
N ASP A 919 -23.09 -10.39 15.41
CA ASP A 919 -23.87 -9.93 16.56
C ASP A 919 -25.05 -9.07 16.10
N TYR A 920 -24.84 -8.14 15.17
CA TYR A 920 -25.87 -7.22 14.66
C TYR A 920 -27.02 -7.98 13.99
N VAL A 921 -26.73 -8.94 13.11
CA VAL A 921 -27.78 -9.71 12.42
C VAL A 921 -28.56 -10.62 13.37
N SER A 922 -28.00 -10.93 14.54
CA SER A 922 -28.65 -11.73 15.59
C SER A 922 -29.55 -10.91 16.53
N LEU A 923 -29.53 -9.57 16.44
CA LEU A 923 -30.36 -8.71 17.27
C LEU A 923 -31.86 -8.95 17.00
N ALA A 924 -32.66 -8.81 18.06
CA ALA A 924 -34.12 -8.92 17.95
C ALA A 924 -34.75 -7.65 17.35
N SER A 925 -34.13 -6.48 17.58
CA SER A 925 -34.50 -5.19 17.02
C SER A 925 -33.28 -4.28 16.97
N VAL A 926 -33.30 -3.32 16.06
CA VAL A 926 -32.30 -2.26 15.89
C VAL A 926 -32.90 -0.87 16.14
N ASP A 927 -34.12 -0.81 16.69
CA ASP A 927 -34.75 0.44 17.08
C ASP A 927 -33.94 1.13 18.19
N HIS A 928 -33.60 2.40 17.99
CA HIS A 928 -32.72 3.17 18.89
C HIS A 928 -31.32 2.57 19.11
N PHE A 929 -30.87 1.68 18.23
CA PHE A 929 -29.56 1.05 18.32
C PHE A 929 -28.45 2.01 17.89
N ASN A 930 -27.48 2.25 18.77
CA ASN A 930 -26.28 3.03 18.47
C ASN A 930 -25.13 2.07 18.14
N LEU A 931 -24.82 1.95 16.84
CA LEU A 931 -23.78 1.03 16.36
C LEU A 931 -22.38 1.47 16.85
N PHE A 932 -22.10 2.78 16.93
CA PHE A 932 -20.83 3.28 17.50
C PHE A 932 -20.58 2.78 18.92
N SER A 933 -21.53 2.99 19.84
CA SER A 933 -21.40 2.57 21.24
C SER A 933 -21.22 1.06 21.33
N PHE A 934 -21.95 0.31 20.50
CA PHE A 934 -21.84 -1.14 20.44
C PHE A 934 -20.43 -1.61 20.05
N VAL A 935 -19.81 -1.00 19.02
CA VAL A 935 -18.44 -1.35 18.61
C VAL A 935 -17.40 -0.87 19.63
N ASP A 936 -17.56 0.32 20.21
CA ASP A 936 -16.60 0.84 21.20
C ASP A 936 -16.48 -0.09 22.42
N GLU A 937 -17.59 -0.66 22.90
CA GLU A 937 -17.58 -1.61 24.00
C GLU A 937 -16.76 -2.89 23.71
N LYS A 938 -16.66 -3.29 22.43
CA LYS A 938 -15.91 -4.47 22.00
C LYS A 938 -14.42 -4.19 21.75
N LEU A 939 -14.02 -2.92 21.67
CA LEU A 939 -12.62 -2.57 21.47
C LEU A 939 -11.75 -2.91 22.70
N PRO A 940 -10.53 -3.44 22.49
CA PRO A 940 -9.62 -3.74 23.59
C PRO A 940 -9.28 -2.51 24.44
N ALA A 941 -9.41 -2.65 25.76
CA ALA A 941 -9.15 -1.56 26.71
C ALA A 941 -7.73 -0.96 26.60
N VAL A 942 -6.74 -1.77 26.21
CA VAL A 942 -5.35 -1.32 25.99
C VAL A 942 -5.26 -0.33 24.83
N TRP A 943 -6.05 -0.51 23.78
CA TRP A 943 -6.07 0.38 22.61
C TRP A 943 -6.78 1.69 22.97
N LYS A 944 -7.95 1.60 23.60
CA LYS A 944 -8.71 2.76 24.08
C LYS A 944 -7.94 3.60 25.09
N LYS A 945 -7.17 2.98 25.99
CA LYS A 945 -6.31 3.72 26.94
C LYS A 945 -5.22 4.54 26.24
N LYS A 946 -4.68 4.06 25.12
CA LYS A 946 -3.64 4.76 24.35
C LYS A 946 -4.21 5.85 23.44
N CYS A 947 -5.42 5.65 22.94
CA CYS A 947 -6.13 6.60 22.10
C CYS A 947 -7.62 6.63 22.49
N PRO A 948 -7.99 7.39 23.54
CA PRO A 948 -9.36 7.40 24.02
C PRO A 948 -10.30 8.15 23.08
N VAL A 949 -9.79 9.18 22.41
CA VAL A 949 -10.53 9.95 21.40
C VAL A 949 -9.63 10.13 20.19
N PHE A 950 -10.17 9.82 19.02
CA PHE A 950 -9.51 10.06 17.74
C PHE A 950 -10.45 10.89 16.85
N ILE A 951 -9.91 11.96 16.28
CA ILE A 951 -10.62 12.86 15.37
C ILE A 951 -9.98 12.69 13.99
N SER A 952 -10.78 12.25 13.02
CA SER A 952 -10.32 12.14 11.64
C SER A 952 -10.35 13.52 10.99
N GLY A 953 -9.23 13.91 10.38
CA GLY A 953 -9.18 15.09 9.53
C GLY A 953 -9.40 14.78 8.05
N ALA A 954 -9.40 13.51 7.66
CA ALA A 954 -9.81 13.08 6.33
C ALA A 954 -11.35 13.04 6.25
N LEU A 955 -11.89 13.28 5.05
CA LEU A 955 -13.30 13.04 4.79
C LEU A 955 -13.51 11.55 4.54
N HIS A 956 -14.73 11.11 4.77
CA HIS A 956 -15.17 9.74 4.59
C HIS A 956 -16.65 9.80 4.21
N ASP A 957 -17.13 8.83 3.44
CA ASP A 957 -18.55 8.77 3.04
C ASP A 957 -19.50 8.77 4.25
N THR A 958 -19.04 8.20 5.37
CA THR A 958 -19.73 8.24 6.66
C THR A 958 -20.15 9.64 7.10
N CYS A 959 -19.45 10.72 6.71
CA CYS A 959 -19.85 12.09 7.08
C CYS A 959 -21.27 12.44 6.59
N ASN A 960 -21.58 12.12 5.33
CA ASN A 960 -22.90 12.39 4.76
C ASN A 960 -23.98 11.54 5.43
N ILE A 961 -23.65 10.27 5.72
CA ILE A 961 -24.56 9.37 6.44
C ILE A 961 -24.83 9.87 7.86
N SER A 962 -23.79 10.27 8.61
CA SER A 962 -23.91 10.86 9.94
C SER A 962 -24.78 12.10 9.97
N LYS A 963 -24.66 12.97 8.98
CA LYS A 963 -25.51 14.16 8.86
C LYS A 963 -26.99 13.79 8.71
N ALA A 964 -27.30 12.78 7.90
CA ALA A 964 -28.68 12.30 7.73
C ALA A 964 -29.19 11.60 9.00
N ALA A 965 -28.35 10.77 9.64
CA ALA A 965 -28.68 10.13 10.92
C ALA A 965 -28.95 11.16 12.02
N ALA A 966 -28.17 12.25 12.10
CA ALA A 966 -28.39 13.34 13.05
C ALA A 966 -29.79 13.97 12.91
N ARG A 967 -30.29 14.13 11.68
CA ARG A 967 -31.65 14.65 11.40
C ARG A 967 -32.74 13.72 11.91
N LEU A 968 -32.52 12.41 11.92
CA LEU A 968 -33.49 11.43 12.42
C LEU A 968 -33.60 11.39 13.95
N LEU A 969 -32.54 11.82 14.65
CA LEU A 969 -32.45 11.71 16.10
C LEU A 969 -32.99 12.94 16.86
N ASP A 970 -33.53 13.96 16.17
CA ASP A 970 -33.88 15.27 16.75
C ASP A 970 -32.72 15.89 17.58
N VAL A 971 -31.48 15.48 17.29
CA VAL A 971 -30.29 16.15 17.81
C VAL A 971 -30.17 17.45 17.03
N ALA A 972 -30.93 18.44 17.48
CA ALA A 972 -30.86 19.81 17.00
C ALA A 972 -29.38 20.22 16.96
N GLN A 973 -28.96 20.75 15.81
CA GLN A 973 -27.73 21.51 15.75
C GLN A 973 -27.78 22.55 16.87
N PRO A 974 -26.74 22.70 17.71
CA PRO A 974 -26.59 23.96 18.41
C PRO A 974 -26.55 25.04 17.33
N SER A 975 -27.55 25.92 17.36
CA SER A 975 -27.79 27.02 16.41
C SER A 975 -26.54 27.87 16.18
#